data_AF-A0A919IAC7-F1
#
_entry.id   AF-A0A919IAC7-F1
#
_cell.length_a   1.000
_cell.length_b   1.000
_cell.length_c   1.000
_cell.angle_alpha   90.00
_cell.angle_beta   90.00
_cell.angle_gamma   90.00
#
_symmetry.space_group_name_H-M   'P 1'
#
loop_
_entity.id
_entity.type
_entity.pdbx_description
1 polymer ?
#
loop_
_entity_poly.entity_id
_entity_poly.type
_entity_poly.pdbx_seq_one_letter_code
_entity_poly.pdbx_strand_id
1 'polypeptide(L)'
;MSLSAGSHLLNGRYRLIGSEISRVGDGELWGAIDEEEVGKPLLLKAWAFPDGHDGSPRHRPDDVQRALWDGELRTLYRVRSAPGSEDSLLQLRDVGIDYDERYFVMLFETAGLQTLATLLGSRSDHDWLNGRPEERVGLWQMLARFTDGLGLLHDQQVVHRNVVPASVLLDADEGPASARLGGFEWSIRLGRPAAARAGAGSIGWETAPEALDGLGAFGPNADWFAFGMLAARCMLPIEHLDAPNTSAEGRYRGVLKQLERPRARLTTLEAEFIRRLIAEDPTIRLSHHSDISATIRDIIGTLRDPERGDGPSRPHIVIINPANRNLVDDCLDRGLSEMLGFEPGDTFDPQRLEHRSQLHNFLYRDFADGATVTPAHGRDQYLLSGRSMHLMIRPATNDIDGKKTWQNAFCHGSAEHLTADPLIQTTVPPGRLEFFGTRDKRSQGDRLAGSARWEELLPEIDKGRQRRDEHERFLDFLRFTNQVDILIRDAELFRCEITDVKELDGACLGVEVQEIDRENPAFRKFRMEGGMAEFLVREKHSGKPGSNLIHLGSPSSESMETQIVPGENDPEWIVDEVDIPNGTAWLVPHQEPAKIPKIGDVHVLRTSGLRGQVSLIRRRKDAIAKLATHSYLLDSLTAPGQVLMNNEIARLPVPLDKDTVDKSKLTQIKTILGARPIYTVQGPPGTGKTHMVSWLLREILEEDPVAQVLITAQAHHAVDVLRSKVDKIFEAVPERRRPLAIRLRSTSRGRKDIPQMTPENGSEQQVTRDLLLQAIDRIEALGVPAEASVQADWLEACHTMVADLVSQNAEIAKEFRELVKRSASITYSTTNDGDLAALGSDVSYDWAIVEEAGKVHGFELALPMFLGHRWLLIGDPKQLPPYRIEDYDKAIAEVASTVQALEQLQLPNKNVDRDFIHGWRDRTEQQQQDFQRYCTRWLRLFERLHKLTAHHEPEGGLLTGQHRMHPTIGELVSEVYYDGQLEHFTQDATTLAPKPKILHNLITPDELRGRAVVWLDLPADDPRTREIATPKYRSEAEAHALDRFLRTLRFGNPEPLELAVLSPYAQQVAYLRKRLGTAEFREVLLDRGLVPAANPQKSPSDGERRMHDGFFTVDSFQGNQAEVIAISLVRNNQKQPSDGLGFLSHPQRMNVLISRAERLLILVGSWDFFRAQVAHVSRNPDQSSGLRHLALMTDRLESWFAEGKAVRVPADLTDFRTGIAEPRQQPATLGGTLG
;
A
#
# COMPACT_ATOMS: atom_id res chain seq x y z
N MET A 1 -26.96 -23.66 26.76
CA MET A 1 -26.45 -24.93 26.19
C MET A 1 -24.97 -24.72 26.02
N SER A 2 -24.12 -25.68 26.41
CA SER A 2 -22.68 -25.61 26.11
C SER A 2 -22.40 -26.27 24.77
N LEU A 3 -21.34 -25.86 24.09
CA LEU A 3 -20.93 -26.52 22.85
C LEU A 3 -20.49 -27.97 23.13
N SER A 4 -20.46 -28.79 22.07
CA SER A 4 -20.05 -30.20 22.16
C SER A 4 -19.13 -30.58 20.99
N ALA A 5 -18.34 -31.65 21.18
CA ALA A 5 -17.51 -32.18 20.11
C ALA A 5 -18.37 -32.53 18.88
N GLY A 6 -17.99 -32.03 17.70
CA GLY A 6 -18.75 -32.20 16.46
C GLY A 6 -19.78 -31.11 16.18
N SER A 7 -20.00 -30.14 17.08
CA SER A 7 -20.79 -28.94 16.76
C SER A 7 -20.17 -28.19 15.58
N HIS A 8 -21.04 -27.65 14.72
CA HIS A 8 -20.66 -26.84 13.57
C HIS A 8 -20.97 -25.37 13.87
N LEU A 9 -20.05 -24.47 13.54
CA LEU A 9 -20.16 -23.04 13.79
C LEU A 9 -19.88 -22.26 12.51
N LEU A 10 -20.40 -21.02 12.46
CA LEU A 10 -20.27 -20.08 11.34
C LEU A 10 -20.73 -20.71 10.02
N ASN A 11 -22.03 -21.02 9.93
CA ASN A 11 -22.69 -21.59 8.75
C ASN A 11 -22.10 -22.94 8.28
N GLY A 12 -21.58 -23.75 9.21
CA GLY A 12 -21.09 -25.09 8.89
C GLY A 12 -19.61 -25.16 8.51
N ARG A 13 -18.91 -24.02 8.40
CA ARG A 13 -17.52 -23.94 7.98
C ARG A 13 -16.55 -24.58 8.98
N TYR A 14 -16.79 -24.39 10.28
CA TYR A 14 -15.89 -24.87 11.32
C TYR A 14 -16.53 -25.95 12.18
N ARG A 15 -15.82 -27.07 12.34
CA ARG A 15 -16.26 -28.19 13.18
C ARG A 15 -15.37 -28.35 14.40
N LEU A 16 -15.99 -28.44 15.59
CA LEU A 16 -15.28 -28.66 16.85
C LEU A 16 -14.72 -30.09 16.93
N ILE A 17 -13.50 -30.22 17.42
CA ILE A 17 -12.77 -31.48 17.59
C ILE A 17 -12.26 -31.64 19.04
N GLY A 18 -12.16 -32.90 19.49
CA GLY A 18 -11.64 -33.22 20.81
C GLY A 18 -12.59 -32.84 21.96
N SER A 19 -12.05 -32.79 23.17
CA SER A 19 -12.74 -32.26 24.36
C SER A 19 -12.44 -30.78 24.54
N GLU A 20 -13.30 -30.09 25.30
CA GLU A 20 -13.05 -28.72 25.76
C GLU A 20 -11.64 -28.61 26.38
N ILE A 21 -10.82 -27.69 25.88
CA ILE A 21 -9.42 -27.52 26.29
C ILE A 21 -9.38 -26.84 27.66
N SER A 22 -10.17 -25.77 27.82
CA SER A 22 -10.29 -25.04 29.08
C SER A 22 -11.53 -24.15 29.08
N ARG A 23 -11.94 -23.74 30.29
CA ARG A 23 -13.00 -22.75 30.53
C ARG A 23 -12.45 -21.62 31.37
N VAL A 24 -12.64 -20.37 30.93
CA VAL A 24 -12.24 -19.18 31.69
C VAL A 24 -13.42 -18.21 31.75
N GLY A 25 -14.03 -18.08 32.93
CA GLY A 25 -15.29 -17.35 33.08
C GLY A 25 -16.41 -17.98 32.25
N ASP A 26 -17.06 -17.17 31.40
CA ASP A 26 -18.13 -17.59 30.49
C ASP A 26 -17.61 -18.00 29.08
N GLY A 27 -16.30 -18.01 28.87
CA GLY A 27 -15.67 -18.38 27.59
C GLY A 27 -15.22 -19.84 27.54
N GLU A 28 -15.57 -20.53 26.45
CA GLU A 28 -15.21 -21.92 26.16
C GLU A 28 -14.05 -21.98 25.13
N LEU A 29 -13.03 -22.80 25.39
CA LEU A 29 -11.87 -23.01 24.49
C LEU A 29 -11.90 -24.41 23.88
N TRP A 30 -11.83 -24.49 22.55
CA TRP A 30 -11.97 -25.72 21.78
C TRP A 30 -10.91 -25.85 20.69
N GLY A 31 -10.62 -27.08 20.28
CA GLY A 31 -9.99 -27.33 18.99
C GLY A 31 -11.05 -27.32 17.88
N ALA A 32 -10.71 -26.80 16.71
CA ALA A 32 -11.58 -26.78 15.55
C ALA A 32 -10.82 -27.17 14.27
N ILE A 33 -11.55 -27.57 13.24
CA ILE A 33 -11.02 -27.72 11.88
C ILE A 33 -11.88 -26.92 10.90
N ASP A 34 -11.24 -26.41 9.85
CA ASP A 34 -11.93 -25.82 8.69
C ASP A 34 -12.36 -26.95 7.75
N GLU A 35 -13.65 -27.03 7.41
CA GLU A 35 -14.18 -28.04 6.50
C GLU A 35 -13.86 -27.73 5.02
N GLU A 36 -13.51 -26.48 4.71
CA GLU A 36 -13.12 -26.05 3.35
C GLU A 36 -11.60 -26.18 3.10
N GLU A 37 -10.77 -26.12 4.15
CA GLU A 37 -9.31 -26.28 4.08
C GLU A 37 -8.83 -27.51 4.88
N VAL A 38 -8.32 -28.53 4.18
CA VAL A 38 -7.73 -29.70 4.83
C VAL A 38 -6.33 -29.39 5.38
N GLY A 39 -6.14 -29.44 6.70
CA GLY A 39 -4.86 -29.93 7.24
C GLY A 39 -4.24 -29.33 8.50
N LYS A 40 -4.87 -28.41 9.26
CA LYS A 40 -4.35 -28.02 10.59
C LYS A 40 -5.47 -27.73 11.61
N PRO A 41 -5.31 -28.15 12.88
CA PRO A 41 -6.22 -27.77 13.94
C PRO A 41 -6.11 -26.27 14.24
N LEU A 42 -7.26 -25.62 14.37
CA LEU A 42 -7.43 -24.24 14.80
C LEU A 42 -7.80 -24.21 16.27
N LEU A 43 -7.49 -23.11 16.94
CA LEU A 43 -8.00 -22.83 18.27
C LEU A 43 -9.27 -21.99 18.16
N LEU A 44 -10.37 -22.46 18.73
CA LEU A 44 -11.64 -21.74 18.75
C LEU A 44 -11.97 -21.28 20.17
N LYS A 45 -12.28 -19.99 20.31
CA LYS A 45 -12.83 -19.39 21.53
C LYS A 45 -14.27 -18.98 21.29
N ALA A 46 -15.17 -19.40 22.18
CA ALA A 46 -16.59 -19.10 22.07
C ALA A 46 -17.15 -18.48 23.36
N TRP A 47 -17.99 -17.45 23.23
CA TRP A 47 -18.71 -16.81 24.34
C TRP A 47 -20.21 -16.79 24.07
N ALA A 48 -21.00 -17.39 24.96
CA ALA A 48 -22.46 -17.46 24.80
C ALA A 48 -23.11 -16.07 24.97
N PHE A 49 -24.25 -15.85 24.30
CA PHE A 49 -25.05 -14.65 24.54
C PHE A 49 -25.63 -14.66 25.96
N PRO A 50 -25.46 -13.58 26.75
CA PRO A 50 -26.12 -13.46 28.04
C PRO A 50 -27.64 -13.47 27.91
N ASP A 51 -28.32 -14.14 28.84
CA ASP A 51 -29.78 -14.14 28.91
C ASP A 51 -30.33 -12.72 29.17
N GLY A 52 -31.59 -12.49 28.80
CA GLY A 52 -32.29 -11.24 29.07
C GLY A 52 -32.43 -10.96 30.57
N HIS A 53 -32.76 -9.71 30.94
CA HIS A 53 -32.99 -9.34 32.34
C HIS A 53 -34.12 -10.15 33.02
N ASP A 54 -34.97 -10.79 32.24
CA ASP A 54 -36.03 -11.71 32.66
C ASP A 54 -35.61 -13.19 32.67
N GLY A 55 -34.34 -13.49 32.39
CA GLY A 55 -33.79 -14.85 32.26
C GLY A 55 -34.17 -15.56 30.97
N SER A 56 -34.77 -14.85 29.99
CA SER A 56 -35.13 -15.45 28.70
C SER A 56 -33.91 -15.54 27.77
N PRO A 57 -33.74 -16.67 27.05
CA PRO A 57 -32.64 -16.83 26.10
C PRO A 57 -32.76 -15.87 24.92
N ARG A 58 -31.79 -14.95 24.79
CA ARG A 58 -31.72 -14.04 23.64
C ARG A 58 -31.14 -14.74 22.43
N HIS A 59 -31.79 -14.60 21.28
CA HIS A 59 -31.30 -15.11 19.99
C HIS A 59 -30.33 -14.14 19.28
N ARG A 60 -30.18 -12.93 19.81
CA ARG A 60 -29.27 -11.91 19.28
C ARG A 60 -28.62 -11.14 20.44
N PRO A 61 -27.36 -10.71 20.28
CA PRO A 61 -26.72 -9.83 21.24
C PRO A 61 -27.40 -8.45 21.23
N ASP A 62 -27.36 -7.76 22.37
CA ASP A 62 -27.77 -6.35 22.44
C ASP A 62 -26.70 -5.40 21.89
N ASP A 63 -27.08 -4.13 21.75
CA ASP A 63 -26.22 -3.11 21.14
C ASP A 63 -24.93 -2.88 21.94
N VAL A 64 -24.95 -3.04 23.26
CA VAL A 64 -23.77 -2.88 24.12
C VAL A 64 -22.82 -4.06 23.92
N GLN A 65 -23.34 -5.28 23.91
CA GLN A 65 -22.55 -6.49 23.66
C GLN A 65 -21.91 -6.46 22.27
N ARG A 66 -22.67 -6.04 21.26
CA ARG A 66 -22.15 -5.88 19.89
C ARG A 66 -21.05 -4.83 19.84
N ALA A 67 -21.24 -3.67 20.49
CA ALA A 67 -20.22 -2.62 20.55
C ALA A 67 -18.94 -3.06 21.26
N LEU A 68 -19.04 -3.86 22.33
CA LEU A 68 -17.88 -4.44 23.02
C LEU A 68 -17.14 -5.43 22.13
N TRP A 69 -17.87 -6.32 21.44
CA TRP A 69 -17.31 -7.25 20.47
C TRP A 69 -16.59 -6.53 19.33
N ASP A 70 -17.25 -5.58 18.66
CA ASP A 70 -16.65 -4.82 17.56
C ASP A 70 -15.43 -4.01 18.03
N GLY A 71 -15.47 -3.48 19.26
CA GLY A 71 -14.33 -2.85 19.93
C GLY A 71 -13.15 -3.79 20.13
N GLU A 72 -13.40 -5.00 20.60
CA GLU A 72 -12.37 -6.02 20.81
C GLU A 72 -11.72 -6.45 19.50
N LEU A 73 -12.53 -6.73 18.49
CA LEU A 73 -12.03 -7.13 17.20
C LEU A 73 -11.09 -6.08 16.63
N ARG A 74 -11.44 -4.80 16.71
CA ARG A 74 -10.54 -3.70 16.28
C ARG A 74 -9.16 -3.77 16.94
N THR A 75 -9.10 -4.04 18.25
CA THR A 75 -7.83 -4.22 18.96
C THR A 75 -7.05 -5.42 18.39
N LEU A 76 -7.70 -6.57 18.23
CA LEU A 76 -7.05 -7.79 17.73
C LEU A 76 -6.53 -7.63 16.29
N TYR A 77 -7.28 -6.98 15.41
CA TYR A 77 -6.81 -6.73 14.04
C TYR A 77 -5.63 -5.76 14.00
N ARG A 78 -5.65 -4.73 14.84
CA ARG A 78 -4.55 -3.78 14.95
C ARG A 78 -3.27 -4.48 15.38
N VAL A 79 -3.35 -5.33 16.40
CA VAL A 79 -2.24 -6.17 16.87
C VAL A 79 -1.78 -7.14 15.78
N ARG A 80 -2.70 -7.83 15.11
CA ARG A 80 -2.41 -8.74 13.99
C ARG A 80 -1.68 -8.04 12.83
N SER A 81 -2.06 -6.81 12.52
CA SER A 81 -1.42 -6.02 11.46
C SER A 81 -0.08 -5.41 11.85
N ALA A 82 0.30 -5.46 13.12
CA ALA A 82 1.58 -4.94 13.59
C ALA A 82 2.74 -5.85 13.16
N PRO A 83 3.88 -5.28 12.73
CA PRO A 83 5.08 -6.03 12.34
C PRO A 83 5.55 -7.01 13.40
N GLY A 84 5.90 -8.23 12.98
CA GLY A 84 6.45 -9.26 13.88
C GLY A 84 5.45 -9.86 14.88
N SER A 85 4.16 -9.49 14.83
CA SER A 85 3.16 -10.05 15.74
C SER A 85 2.99 -11.57 15.58
N GLU A 86 3.20 -12.11 14.38
CA GLU A 86 3.03 -13.54 14.05
C GLU A 86 4.05 -14.47 14.71
N ASP A 87 5.21 -13.95 15.09
CA ASP A 87 6.26 -14.73 15.74
C ASP A 87 6.01 -14.90 17.24
N SER A 88 5.25 -13.97 17.83
CA SER A 88 5.14 -13.82 19.28
C SER A 88 3.72 -14.01 19.81
N LEU A 89 2.71 -13.63 19.03
CA LEU A 89 1.30 -13.60 19.44
C LEU A 89 0.46 -14.57 18.62
N LEU A 90 -0.58 -15.13 19.25
CA LEU A 90 -1.60 -15.92 18.59
C LEU A 90 -2.33 -15.11 17.53
N GLN A 91 -2.39 -15.64 16.31
CA GLN A 91 -2.91 -14.93 15.16
C GLN A 91 -4.40 -15.22 14.97
N LEU A 92 -5.22 -14.17 14.99
CA LEU A 92 -6.65 -14.28 14.72
C LEU A 92 -6.86 -14.73 13.26
N ARG A 93 -7.41 -15.92 13.04
CA ARG A 93 -7.70 -16.51 11.72
C ARG A 93 -9.03 -16.04 11.16
N ASP A 94 -10.09 -16.15 11.95
CA ASP A 94 -11.46 -15.83 11.56
C ASP A 94 -12.29 -15.47 12.79
N VAL A 95 -13.44 -14.84 12.57
CA VAL A 95 -14.32 -14.37 13.63
C VAL A 95 -15.75 -14.25 13.12
N GLY A 96 -16.72 -14.54 13.98
CA GLY A 96 -18.11 -14.28 13.64
C GLY A 96 -19.06 -14.36 14.81
N ILE A 97 -20.32 -14.07 14.52
CA ILE A 97 -21.44 -14.25 15.44
C ILE A 97 -22.29 -15.38 14.89
N ASP A 98 -22.38 -16.47 15.63
CA ASP A 98 -23.26 -17.58 15.32
C ASP A 98 -24.61 -17.34 15.99
N TYR A 99 -25.60 -16.89 15.21
CA TYR A 99 -26.94 -16.59 15.74
C TYR A 99 -27.74 -17.85 16.06
N ASP A 100 -27.47 -18.97 15.39
CA ASP A 100 -28.19 -20.23 15.58
C ASP A 100 -27.74 -20.90 16.88
N GLU A 101 -26.42 -20.97 17.11
CA GLU A 101 -25.85 -21.50 18.34
C GLU A 101 -25.82 -20.48 19.49
N ARG A 102 -26.00 -19.18 19.17
CA ARG A 102 -26.00 -18.03 20.11
C ARG A 102 -24.64 -17.77 20.76
N TYR A 103 -23.59 -17.76 19.95
CA TYR A 103 -22.21 -17.55 20.38
C TYR A 103 -21.52 -16.44 19.59
N PHE A 104 -20.66 -15.70 20.28
CA PHE A 104 -19.55 -14.98 19.68
C PHE A 104 -18.38 -15.95 19.51
N VAL A 105 -17.77 -16.01 18.32
CA VAL A 105 -16.75 -17.01 17.99
C VAL A 105 -15.50 -16.33 17.42
N MET A 106 -14.33 -16.66 17.96
CA MET A 106 -13.01 -16.29 17.42
C MET A 106 -12.19 -17.54 17.14
N LEU A 107 -11.53 -17.58 16.00
CA LEU A 107 -10.61 -18.65 15.62
C LEU A 107 -9.19 -18.12 15.53
N PHE A 108 -8.21 -18.88 16.02
CA PHE A 108 -6.80 -18.54 16.00
C PHE A 108 -5.99 -19.65 15.31
N GLU A 109 -4.97 -19.23 14.56
CA GLU A 109 -3.95 -20.14 14.03
C GLU A 109 -3.06 -20.62 15.18
N THR A 110 -2.79 -21.92 15.25
CA THR A 110 -1.91 -22.48 16.27
C THR A 110 -1.07 -23.62 15.72
N ALA A 111 0.13 -23.81 16.29
CA ALA A 111 0.96 -24.97 16.04
C ALA A 111 0.43 -26.21 16.78
N GLY A 112 -0.11 -26.03 17.99
CA GLY A 112 -0.65 -27.09 18.83
C GLY A 112 -1.77 -26.60 19.75
N LEU A 113 -2.52 -27.52 20.36
CA LEU A 113 -3.65 -27.20 21.24
C LEU A 113 -3.29 -27.26 22.75
N GLN A 114 -2.02 -27.49 23.08
CA GLN A 114 -1.56 -27.64 24.45
C GLN A 114 -1.15 -26.30 25.06
N THR A 115 -1.52 -26.08 26.33
CA THR A 115 -1.09 -24.90 27.09
C THR A 115 0.18 -25.18 27.87
N LEU A 116 1.04 -24.17 28.02
CA LEU A 116 2.25 -24.28 28.84
C LEU A 116 1.92 -24.64 30.29
N ALA A 117 0.79 -24.19 30.83
CA ALA A 117 0.31 -24.60 32.15
C ALA A 117 0.19 -26.13 32.29
N THR A 118 -0.34 -26.80 31.27
CA THR A 118 -0.50 -28.26 31.28
C THR A 118 0.87 -28.96 31.27
N LEU A 119 1.79 -28.48 30.44
CA LEU A 119 3.13 -29.06 30.30
C LEU A 119 4.01 -28.81 31.55
N LEU A 120 3.84 -27.68 32.22
CA LEU A 120 4.50 -27.40 33.51
C LEU A 120 4.01 -28.35 34.62
N GLY A 121 2.76 -28.79 34.56
CA GLY A 121 2.22 -29.83 35.46
C GLY A 121 2.88 -31.19 35.26
N SER A 122 3.25 -31.53 34.02
CA SER A 122 3.96 -32.76 33.63
C SER A 122 5.43 -32.50 33.27
N ARG A 123 6.09 -31.58 34.01
CA ARG A 123 7.43 -31.07 33.68
C ARG A 123 8.49 -32.17 33.43
N SER A 124 8.39 -33.30 34.14
CA SER A 124 9.31 -34.43 34.03
C SER A 124 9.31 -35.11 32.66
N ASP A 125 8.22 -34.97 31.91
CA ASP A 125 7.96 -35.72 30.68
C ASP A 125 8.51 -34.98 29.45
N HIS A 126 9.00 -33.75 29.63
CA HIS A 126 9.49 -32.88 28.57
C HIS A 126 10.93 -32.45 28.83
N ASP A 127 11.87 -32.96 28.02
CA ASP A 127 13.30 -32.72 28.18
C ASP A 127 13.65 -31.22 28.24
N TRP A 128 13.04 -30.39 27.39
CA TRP A 128 13.31 -28.95 27.31
C TRP A 128 12.83 -28.14 28.53
N LEU A 129 12.02 -28.74 29.42
CA LEU A 129 11.62 -28.14 30.70
C LEU A 129 12.50 -28.60 31.88
N ASN A 130 13.43 -29.56 31.68
CA ASN A 130 14.23 -30.10 32.79
C ASN A 130 15.35 -29.17 33.28
N GLY A 131 15.58 -28.05 32.58
CA GLY A 131 16.34 -26.91 33.08
C GLY A 131 17.85 -27.06 32.98
N ARG A 132 18.38 -27.86 32.03
CA ARG A 132 19.80 -27.83 31.68
C ARG A 132 20.14 -26.53 30.93
N PRO A 133 21.38 -26.00 31.01
CA PRO A 133 21.77 -24.75 30.35
C PRO A 133 21.43 -24.70 28.85
N GLU A 134 21.73 -25.78 28.12
CA GLU A 134 21.44 -25.92 26.69
C GLU A 134 19.93 -25.89 26.38
N GLU A 135 19.11 -26.52 27.23
CA GLU A 135 17.64 -26.56 27.12
C GLU A 135 17.00 -25.20 27.46
N ARG A 136 17.63 -24.42 28.36
CA ARG A 136 17.16 -23.07 28.73
C ARG A 136 17.36 -22.04 27.62
N VAL A 137 18.26 -22.27 26.66
CA VAL A 137 18.39 -21.41 25.47
C VAL A 137 17.06 -21.33 24.74
N GLY A 138 16.41 -22.47 24.50
CA GLY A 138 15.10 -22.52 23.84
C GLY A 138 14.00 -21.80 24.62
N LEU A 139 13.99 -21.95 25.95
CA LEU A 139 13.05 -21.24 26.83
C LEU A 139 13.28 -19.72 26.84
N TRP A 140 14.53 -19.26 26.86
CA TRP A 140 14.85 -17.84 26.77
C TRP A 140 14.56 -17.25 25.40
N GLN A 141 14.73 -18.01 24.31
CA GLN A 141 14.29 -17.59 22.98
C GLN A 141 12.77 -17.45 22.89
N MET A 142 12.02 -18.36 23.53
CA MET A 142 10.57 -18.23 23.66
C MET A 142 10.20 -16.97 24.44
N LEU A 143 10.82 -16.74 25.60
CA LEU A 143 10.58 -15.54 26.40
C LEU A 143 10.99 -14.25 25.66
N ALA A 144 12.06 -14.27 24.86
CA ALA A 144 12.46 -13.14 24.02
C ALA A 144 11.34 -12.76 23.04
N ARG A 145 10.74 -13.75 22.37
CA ARG A 145 9.59 -13.50 21.48
C ARG A 145 8.42 -12.90 22.26
N PHE A 146 8.12 -13.41 23.45
CA PHE A 146 7.04 -12.84 24.27
C PHE A 146 7.32 -11.42 24.75
N THR A 147 8.57 -11.06 25.03
CA THR A 147 8.98 -9.68 25.28
C THR A 147 8.67 -8.79 24.08
N ASP A 148 9.01 -9.23 22.87
CA ASP A 148 8.69 -8.49 21.65
C ASP A 148 7.17 -8.39 21.44
N GLY A 149 6.42 -9.45 21.71
CA GLY A 149 4.95 -9.44 21.66
C GLY A 149 4.32 -8.45 22.66
N LEU A 150 4.82 -8.39 23.89
CA LEU A 150 4.36 -7.42 24.91
C LEU A 150 4.74 -5.99 24.55
N GLY A 151 5.95 -5.77 24.03
CA GLY A 151 6.37 -4.48 23.51
C GLY A 151 5.44 -3.99 22.39
N LEU A 152 5.12 -4.86 21.43
CA LEU A 152 4.16 -4.57 20.37
C LEU A 152 2.78 -4.20 20.92
N LEU A 153 2.25 -4.92 21.91
CA LEU A 153 0.97 -4.57 22.56
C LEU A 153 1.04 -3.18 23.20
N HIS A 154 2.11 -2.89 23.94
CA HIS A 154 2.30 -1.61 24.62
C HIS A 154 2.45 -0.43 23.65
N ASP A 155 3.16 -0.62 22.54
CA ASP A 155 3.28 0.36 21.46
C ASP A 155 1.93 0.68 20.81
N GLN A 156 1.01 -0.31 20.77
CA GLN A 156 -0.37 -0.12 20.34
C GLN A 156 -1.31 0.36 21.48
N GLN A 157 -0.76 0.76 22.62
CA GLN A 157 -1.48 1.22 23.82
C GLN A 157 -2.40 0.15 24.44
N VAL A 158 -2.08 -1.13 24.26
CA VAL A 158 -2.83 -2.28 24.77
C VAL A 158 -2.06 -2.89 25.95
N VAL A 159 -2.73 -3.07 27.09
CA VAL A 159 -2.19 -3.79 28.25
C VAL A 159 -2.75 -5.20 28.27
N HIS A 160 -1.89 -6.22 28.32
CA HIS A 160 -2.25 -7.64 28.17
C HIS A 160 -3.04 -8.19 29.37
N ARG A 161 -2.65 -7.84 30.61
CA ARG A 161 -3.30 -8.20 31.89
C ARG A 161 -3.40 -9.69 32.25
N ASN A 162 -2.97 -10.60 31.38
CA ASN A 162 -3.17 -12.05 31.55
C ASN A 162 -1.97 -12.86 31.03
N VAL A 163 -0.76 -12.38 31.36
CA VAL A 163 0.51 -13.04 31.03
C VAL A 163 0.73 -14.20 32.00
N VAL A 164 0.20 -15.38 31.65
CA VAL A 164 0.26 -16.60 32.46
C VAL A 164 0.55 -17.83 31.60
N PRO A 165 1.04 -18.95 32.17
CA PRO A 165 1.27 -20.17 31.40
C PRO A 165 0.03 -20.73 30.69
N ALA A 166 -1.18 -20.48 31.20
CA ALA A 166 -2.42 -20.92 30.56
C ALA A 166 -2.71 -20.15 29.25
N SER A 167 -2.14 -18.96 29.10
CA SER A 167 -2.26 -18.11 27.92
C SER A 167 -1.22 -18.43 26.84
N VAL A 168 -0.27 -19.32 27.12
CA VAL A 168 0.78 -19.72 26.16
C VAL A 168 0.38 -21.05 25.51
N LEU A 169 0.19 -21.05 24.20
CA LEU A 169 -0.10 -22.26 23.42
C LEU A 169 1.12 -22.70 22.63
N LEU A 170 1.34 -24.00 22.54
CA LEU A 170 2.45 -24.59 21.80
C LEU A 170 2.15 -26.04 21.37
N ASP A 171 2.99 -26.54 20.49
CA ASP A 171 3.14 -27.98 20.20
C ASP A 171 4.30 -28.54 21.05
N ALA A 172 4.03 -29.55 21.89
CA ALA A 172 5.05 -30.11 22.78
C ALA A 172 6.17 -30.87 22.05
N ASP A 173 5.89 -31.42 20.86
CA ASP A 173 6.88 -32.14 20.05
C ASP A 173 7.82 -31.15 19.33
N GLU A 174 7.29 -30.00 18.88
CA GLU A 174 8.11 -28.89 18.34
C GLU A 174 8.81 -28.07 19.45
N GLY A 175 8.32 -28.14 20.69
CA GLY A 175 8.93 -27.51 21.86
C GLY A 175 8.78 -25.99 21.91
N PRO A 176 9.69 -25.25 22.60
CA PRO A 176 9.54 -23.81 22.84
C PRO A 176 9.44 -22.95 21.58
N ALA A 177 9.95 -23.40 20.42
CA ALA A 177 9.93 -22.64 19.18
C ALA A 177 8.52 -22.40 18.63
N SER A 178 7.61 -23.36 18.85
CA SER A 178 6.21 -23.31 18.39
C SER A 178 5.32 -22.44 19.29
N ALA A 179 5.82 -22.00 20.45
CA ALA A 179 5.03 -21.30 21.44
C ALA A 179 4.60 -19.89 20.98
N ARG A 180 3.33 -19.56 21.25
CA ARG A 180 2.71 -18.26 21.00
C ARG A 180 1.94 -17.78 22.22
N LEU A 181 2.01 -16.48 22.49
CA LEU A 181 1.29 -15.84 23.59
C LEU A 181 -0.12 -15.43 23.13
N GLY A 182 -1.13 -15.82 23.88
CA GLY A 182 -2.55 -15.47 23.69
C GLY A 182 -3.13 -14.89 24.94
N GLY A 183 -4.46 -14.89 25.08
CA GLY A 183 -5.09 -14.41 26.32
C GLY A 183 -5.09 -12.89 26.46
N PHE A 184 -4.67 -12.17 25.42
CA PHE A 184 -4.76 -10.71 25.30
C PHE A 184 -6.12 -10.26 24.74
N GLU A 185 -7.06 -11.19 24.55
CA GLU A 185 -8.42 -10.82 24.19
C GLU A 185 -9.09 -10.08 25.35
N TRP A 186 -9.95 -9.12 25.03
CA TRP A 186 -10.66 -8.23 25.94
C TRP A 186 -9.75 -7.24 26.68
N SER A 187 -8.54 -6.99 26.16
CA SER A 187 -7.56 -6.05 26.73
C SER A 187 -8.05 -4.59 26.70
N ILE A 188 -7.55 -3.76 27.62
CA ILE A 188 -7.94 -2.34 27.72
C ILE A 188 -6.97 -1.48 26.90
N ARG A 189 -7.53 -0.60 26.07
CA ARG A 189 -6.80 0.52 25.45
C ARG A 189 -6.79 1.71 26.39
N LEU A 190 -5.61 2.26 26.67
CA LEU A 190 -5.46 3.48 27.46
C LEU A 190 -6.17 4.64 26.73
N GLY A 191 -7.11 5.31 27.40
CA GLY A 191 -7.89 6.43 26.84
C GLY A 191 -9.41 6.22 26.75
N ARG A 192 -9.92 4.99 26.92
CA ARG A 192 -11.35 4.74 27.19
C ARG A 192 -11.57 4.62 28.70
N PRO A 193 -12.52 5.37 29.31
CA PRO A 193 -12.86 5.16 30.72
C PRO A 193 -13.51 3.79 30.87
N ALA A 194 -12.77 2.83 31.41
CA ALA A 194 -13.34 1.55 31.82
C ALA A 194 -14.06 1.73 33.15
N ALA A 195 -15.32 1.30 33.23
CA ALA A 195 -15.90 0.95 34.51
C ALA A 195 -15.03 -0.17 35.08
N ALA A 196 -14.41 0.08 36.24
CA ALA A 196 -13.70 -0.95 36.98
C ALA A 196 -14.59 -2.19 37.06
N ARG A 197 -14.09 -3.36 36.64
CA ARG A 197 -14.77 -4.63 36.92
C ARG A 197 -14.79 -4.80 38.44
N ALA A 198 -15.82 -4.27 39.08
CA ALA A 198 -16.21 -4.61 40.43
C ALA A 198 -16.81 -6.02 40.37
N GLY A 199 -15.96 -7.03 40.48
CA GLY A 199 -16.41 -8.43 40.58
C GLY A 199 -15.44 -9.44 39.97
N ALA A 200 -14.71 -10.13 40.85
CA ALA A 200 -14.24 -11.51 40.68
C ALA A 200 -13.34 -11.87 39.47
N GLY A 201 -12.20 -11.18 39.31
CA GLY A 201 -11.03 -11.76 38.60
C GLY A 201 -10.07 -12.38 39.61
N SER A 202 -9.62 -13.61 39.41
CA SER A 202 -8.80 -14.38 40.35
C SER A 202 -7.51 -13.66 40.77
N ILE A 203 -7.21 -13.64 42.06
CA ILE A 203 -5.89 -13.28 42.60
C ILE A 203 -4.91 -14.40 42.19
N GLY A 204 -4.16 -14.17 41.12
CA GLY A 204 -3.34 -15.17 40.41
C GLY A 204 -1.84 -15.08 40.69
N TRP A 205 -1.02 -15.61 39.79
CA TRP A 205 0.46 -15.47 39.80
C TRP A 205 0.93 -14.15 39.18
N GLU A 206 0.10 -13.62 38.28
CA GLU A 206 0.28 -12.44 37.45
C GLU A 206 -0.07 -11.13 38.17
N THR A 207 -0.68 -11.20 39.35
CA THR A 207 -1.12 -10.03 40.10
C THR A 207 0.09 -9.30 40.71
N ALA A 208 0.41 -8.12 40.17
CA ALA A 208 1.45 -7.25 40.70
C ALA A 208 1.05 -6.67 42.08
N PRO A 209 2.02 -6.40 42.98
CA PRO A 209 1.73 -5.89 44.33
C PRO A 209 0.86 -4.62 44.35
N GLU A 210 1.12 -3.68 43.43
CA GLU A 210 0.37 -2.43 43.32
C GLU A 210 -1.11 -2.60 42.96
N ALA A 211 -1.50 -3.74 42.38
CA ALA A 211 -2.88 -4.05 42.06
C ALA A 211 -3.69 -4.50 43.29
N LEU A 212 -3.01 -4.90 44.39
CA LEU A 212 -3.63 -5.37 45.63
C LEU A 212 -4.08 -4.21 46.54
N ASP A 213 -3.50 -3.02 46.39
CA ASP A 213 -3.75 -1.84 47.24
C ASP A 213 -5.01 -1.04 46.87
N GLY A 214 -5.84 -1.53 45.95
CA GLY A 214 -7.10 -0.88 45.56
C GLY A 214 -6.95 0.41 44.73
N LEU A 215 -5.73 0.82 44.39
CA LEU A 215 -5.42 1.98 43.54
C LEU A 215 -5.60 1.74 42.03
N GLY A 216 -6.06 0.55 41.62
CA GLY A 216 -6.55 0.31 40.26
C GLY A 216 -5.52 0.51 39.13
N ALA A 217 -4.25 0.15 39.35
CA ALA A 217 -3.19 0.38 38.37
C ALA A 217 -2.95 -0.85 37.46
N PHE A 218 -3.81 -1.04 36.45
CA PHE A 218 -3.44 -1.87 35.29
C PHE A 218 -2.62 -1.02 34.32
N GLY A 219 -1.34 -1.33 34.16
CA GLY A 219 -0.44 -0.62 33.24
C GLY A 219 0.70 -1.52 32.74
N PRO A 220 1.53 -1.03 31.80
CA PRO A 220 2.63 -1.80 31.21
C PRO A 220 3.56 -2.47 32.25
N ASN A 221 3.80 -1.79 33.37
CA ASN A 221 4.64 -2.31 34.46
C ASN A 221 4.07 -3.57 35.12
N ALA A 222 2.75 -3.74 35.14
CA ALA A 222 2.10 -4.93 35.68
C ALA A 222 2.25 -6.13 34.71
N ASP A 223 2.22 -5.89 33.40
CA ASP A 223 2.50 -6.95 32.41
C ASP A 223 3.94 -7.45 32.51
N TRP A 224 4.91 -6.54 32.73
CA TRP A 224 6.32 -6.92 32.92
C TRP A 224 6.55 -7.70 34.22
N PHE A 225 5.82 -7.36 35.29
CA PHE A 225 5.82 -8.17 36.52
C PHE A 225 5.28 -9.58 36.24
N ALA A 226 4.14 -9.68 35.56
CA ALA A 226 3.54 -10.96 35.20
C ALA A 226 4.46 -11.79 34.27
N PHE A 227 5.14 -11.14 33.33
CA PHE A 227 6.18 -11.75 32.50
C PHE A 227 7.36 -12.28 33.34
N GLY A 228 7.82 -11.54 34.35
CA GLY A 228 8.85 -12.02 35.28
C GLY A 228 8.41 -13.26 36.07
N MET A 229 7.15 -13.29 36.51
CA MET A 229 6.56 -14.46 37.18
C MET A 229 6.42 -15.67 36.24
N LEU A 230 6.03 -15.44 34.98
CA LEU A 230 6.01 -16.47 33.93
C LEU A 230 7.41 -17.04 33.69
N ALA A 231 8.43 -16.19 33.53
CA ALA A 231 9.82 -16.59 33.35
C ALA A 231 10.32 -17.44 34.53
N ALA A 232 9.98 -17.05 35.77
CA ALA A 232 10.33 -17.83 36.95
C ALA A 232 9.72 -19.25 36.93
N ARG A 233 8.46 -19.39 36.51
CA ARG A 233 7.79 -20.71 36.39
C ARG A 233 8.40 -21.56 35.27
N CYS A 234 8.78 -20.96 34.15
CA CYS A 234 9.50 -21.66 33.10
C CYS A 234 10.84 -22.21 33.58
N MET A 235 11.57 -21.47 34.43
CA MET A 235 12.94 -21.82 34.81
C MET A 235 13.06 -22.64 36.10
N LEU A 236 12.08 -22.53 37.01
CA LEU A 236 12.12 -23.16 38.33
C LEU A 236 10.95 -24.14 38.50
N PRO A 237 11.16 -25.30 39.17
CA PRO A 237 10.09 -26.24 39.48
C PRO A 237 9.24 -25.76 40.67
N ILE A 238 8.49 -24.68 40.49
CA ILE A 238 7.75 -23.97 41.55
C ILE A 238 6.24 -24.21 41.56
N GLU A 239 5.76 -25.16 40.76
CA GLU A 239 4.33 -25.52 40.67
C GLU A 239 3.76 -26.03 42.01
N HIS A 240 4.59 -26.53 42.91
CA HIS A 240 4.18 -26.89 44.28
C HIS A 240 3.68 -25.69 45.12
N LEU A 241 3.91 -24.45 44.68
CA LEU A 241 3.39 -23.24 45.32
C LEU A 241 1.91 -22.96 44.98
N ASP A 242 1.29 -23.72 44.06
CA ASP A 242 -0.14 -23.64 43.69
C ASP A 242 -1.11 -24.19 44.75
N ALA A 243 -0.67 -24.33 46.01
CA ALA A 243 -1.53 -24.81 47.08
C ALA A 243 -2.81 -23.94 47.21
N PRO A 244 -4.00 -24.54 47.46
CA PRO A 244 -5.32 -23.87 47.38
C PRO A 244 -5.56 -22.63 48.27
N ASN A 245 -4.59 -22.20 49.09
CA ASN A 245 -4.71 -21.07 50.02
C ASN A 245 -3.51 -20.09 49.97
N THR A 246 -2.59 -20.23 49.00
CA THR A 246 -1.45 -19.31 48.88
C THR A 246 -1.92 -17.99 48.26
N SER A 247 -1.75 -16.87 48.96
CA SER A 247 -2.01 -15.53 48.39
C SER A 247 -1.03 -15.21 47.26
N ALA A 248 -1.38 -14.26 46.37
CA ALA A 248 -0.45 -13.76 45.34
C ALA A 248 0.89 -13.30 45.95
N GLU A 249 0.83 -12.57 47.07
CA GLU A 249 2.02 -12.15 47.81
C GLU A 249 2.83 -13.34 48.37
N GLY A 250 2.16 -14.40 48.81
CA GLY A 250 2.79 -15.64 49.25
C GLY A 250 3.54 -16.37 48.13
N ARG A 251 2.96 -16.42 46.92
CA ARG A 251 3.60 -17.00 45.73
C ARG A 251 4.83 -16.20 45.33
N TYR A 252 4.71 -14.88 45.24
CA TYR A 252 5.80 -13.94 44.98
C TYR A 252 6.98 -14.12 45.95
N ARG A 253 6.73 -14.08 47.26
CA ARG A 253 7.78 -14.32 48.27
C ARG A 253 8.39 -15.71 48.17
N GLY A 254 7.60 -16.70 47.75
CA GLY A 254 8.08 -18.05 47.44
C GLY A 254 9.08 -18.08 46.29
N VAL A 255 8.83 -17.34 45.21
CA VAL A 255 9.75 -17.21 44.07
C VAL A 255 11.07 -16.54 44.48
N LEU A 256 11.01 -15.42 45.21
CA LEU A 256 12.22 -14.75 45.71
C LEU A 256 13.10 -15.68 46.55
N LYS A 257 12.50 -16.45 47.46
CA LYS A 257 13.22 -17.45 48.26
C LYS A 257 13.88 -18.54 47.42
N GLN A 258 13.35 -18.88 46.25
CA GLN A 258 13.96 -19.86 45.35
C GLN A 258 15.11 -19.25 44.55
N LEU A 259 14.98 -17.99 44.11
CA LEU A 259 16.04 -17.25 43.43
C LEU A 259 17.26 -17.01 44.34
N GLU A 260 17.05 -16.86 45.65
CA GLU A 260 18.12 -16.65 46.65
C GLU A 260 18.86 -17.94 47.07
N ARG A 261 18.41 -19.11 46.63
CA ARG A 261 19.07 -20.38 47.01
C ARG A 261 20.41 -20.55 46.28
N PRO A 262 21.52 -20.84 46.98
CA PRO A 262 22.85 -21.06 46.38
C PRO A 262 22.95 -22.23 45.38
N ARG A 263 21.90 -23.06 45.28
CA ARG A 263 21.79 -24.21 44.35
C ARG A 263 20.70 -24.00 43.28
N ALA A 264 20.22 -22.77 43.09
CA ALA A 264 19.34 -22.49 41.95
C ALA A 264 20.07 -22.88 40.66
N ARG A 265 19.41 -23.64 39.76
CA ARG A 265 19.99 -24.09 38.48
C ARG A 265 20.31 -22.94 37.50
N LEU A 266 20.03 -21.70 37.90
CA LEU A 266 20.14 -20.46 37.13
C LEU A 266 21.52 -19.81 37.32
N THR A 267 22.00 -19.12 36.30
CA THR A 267 23.16 -18.23 36.39
C THR A 267 22.84 -16.97 37.19
N THR A 268 23.87 -16.25 37.67
CA THR A 268 23.70 -14.97 38.37
C THR A 268 22.92 -13.94 37.54
N LEU A 269 23.18 -13.90 36.22
CA LEU A 269 22.51 -13.00 35.29
C LEU A 269 21.03 -13.35 35.14
N GLU A 270 20.68 -14.63 34.98
CA GLU A 270 19.29 -15.11 34.90
C GLU A 270 18.52 -14.77 36.18
N ALA A 271 19.10 -15.04 37.36
CA ALA A 271 18.45 -14.82 38.64
C ALA A 271 18.23 -13.32 38.94
N GLU A 272 19.22 -12.49 38.67
CA GLU A 272 19.12 -11.03 38.88
C GLU A 272 18.12 -10.39 37.91
N PHE A 273 18.09 -10.84 36.65
CA PHE A 273 17.13 -10.36 35.67
C PHE A 273 15.67 -10.63 36.10
N ILE A 274 15.36 -11.87 36.51
CA ILE A 274 14.02 -12.21 37.02
C ILE A 274 13.70 -11.37 38.27
N ARG A 275 14.66 -11.18 39.19
CA ARG A 275 14.48 -10.37 40.41
C ARG A 275 14.11 -8.91 40.08
N ARG A 276 14.75 -8.31 39.08
CA ARG A 276 14.46 -6.92 38.65
C ARG A 276 13.11 -6.77 37.96
N LEU A 277 12.62 -7.81 37.26
CA LEU A 277 11.28 -7.81 36.65
C LEU A 277 10.17 -7.91 37.70
N ILE A 278 10.39 -8.66 38.79
CA ILE A 278 9.40 -8.87 39.86
C ILE A 278 9.59 -7.92 41.06
N ALA A 279 10.26 -6.79 40.87
CA ALA A 279 10.48 -5.81 41.95
C ALA A 279 9.13 -5.26 42.47
N GLU A 280 9.02 -5.14 43.81
CA GLU A 280 7.79 -4.70 44.48
C GLU A 280 7.45 -3.24 44.16
N ASP A 281 8.44 -2.35 44.17
CA ASP A 281 8.30 -0.96 43.77
C ASP A 281 8.32 -0.83 42.23
N PRO A 282 7.23 -0.35 41.59
CA PRO A 282 7.16 -0.18 40.14
C PRO A 282 8.20 0.79 39.57
N THR A 283 8.73 1.73 40.35
CA THR A 283 9.67 2.76 39.87
C THR A 283 11.08 2.23 39.63
N ILE A 284 11.45 1.15 40.31
CA ILE A 284 12.75 0.47 40.15
C ILE A 284 12.64 -0.81 39.32
N ARG A 285 11.42 -1.19 38.92
CA ARG A 285 11.14 -2.38 38.11
C ARG A 285 11.64 -2.18 36.68
N LEU A 286 12.26 -3.21 36.13
CA LEU A 286 12.64 -3.20 34.73
C LEU A 286 11.37 -3.20 33.85
N SER A 287 11.14 -2.11 33.13
CA SER A 287 9.86 -1.83 32.44
C SER A 287 10.01 -1.38 30.98
N HIS A 288 11.24 -1.10 30.53
CA HIS A 288 11.50 -0.73 29.14
C HIS A 288 11.81 -1.97 28.29
N HIS A 289 11.01 -2.17 27.24
CA HIS A 289 11.14 -3.29 26.29
C HIS A 289 12.59 -3.47 25.78
N SER A 290 13.25 -2.38 25.36
CA SER A 290 14.62 -2.42 24.82
C SER A 290 15.63 -3.03 25.78
N ASP A 291 15.53 -2.70 27.06
CA ASP A 291 16.45 -3.15 28.10
C ASP A 291 16.19 -4.62 28.46
N ILE A 292 14.92 -5.02 28.49
CA ILE A 292 14.49 -6.40 28.72
C ILE A 292 14.99 -7.29 27.58
N SER A 293 14.74 -6.90 26.32
CA SER A 293 15.18 -7.66 25.14
C SER A 293 16.71 -7.69 24.97
N ALA A 294 17.44 -6.62 25.35
CA ALA A 294 18.89 -6.64 25.38
C ALA A 294 19.43 -7.64 26.42
N THR A 295 18.87 -7.63 27.64
CA THR A 295 19.32 -8.53 28.71
C THR A 295 19.04 -9.99 28.39
N ILE A 296 17.88 -10.31 27.77
CA ILE A 296 17.59 -11.69 27.33
C ILE A 296 18.58 -12.15 26.26
N ARG A 297 18.97 -11.28 25.31
CA ARG A 297 20.01 -11.61 24.33
C ARG A 297 21.35 -11.92 24.98
N ASP A 298 21.75 -11.14 25.99
CA ASP A 298 22.98 -11.39 26.75
C ASP A 298 22.92 -12.73 27.51
N ILE A 299 21.77 -13.06 28.11
CA ILE A 299 21.52 -14.36 28.73
C ILE A 299 21.67 -15.50 27.71
N ILE A 300 21.03 -15.39 26.55
CA ILE A 300 21.12 -16.39 25.47
C ILE A 300 22.56 -16.56 25.01
N GLY A 301 23.30 -15.45 24.81
CA GLY A 301 24.71 -15.48 24.45
C GLY A 301 25.57 -16.21 25.48
N THR A 302 25.36 -15.90 26.76
CA THR A 302 26.09 -16.53 27.88
C THR A 302 25.79 -18.02 28.01
N LEU A 303 24.56 -18.45 27.74
CA LEU A 303 24.17 -19.86 27.81
C LEU A 303 24.68 -20.69 26.60
N ARG A 304 24.81 -20.07 25.43
CA ARG A 304 25.32 -20.71 24.20
C ARG A 304 26.84 -20.90 24.21
N ASP A 305 27.56 -20.05 24.92
CA ASP A 305 29.02 -20.08 25.02
C ASP A 305 29.44 -19.93 26.49
N PRO A 306 29.34 -21.01 27.31
CA PRO A 306 29.61 -20.93 28.75
C PRO A 306 31.09 -20.61 29.07
N GLU A 307 32.00 -20.92 28.14
CA GLU A 307 33.41 -20.54 28.09
C GLU A 307 33.82 -20.63 26.60
N ARG A 308 34.26 -19.56 25.92
CA ARG A 308 35.69 -19.25 25.65
C ARG A 308 36.76 -20.27 26.12
N GLY A 309 36.46 -21.57 26.09
CA GLY A 309 37.26 -22.66 26.63
C GLY A 309 37.04 -23.97 25.85
N ASP A 310 38.14 -24.45 25.27
CA ASP A 310 38.27 -25.73 24.55
C ASP A 310 37.76 -26.92 25.38
N GLY A 311 36.67 -27.53 24.93
CA GLY A 311 36.22 -28.87 25.31
C GLY A 311 35.73 -29.65 24.08
N PRO A 312 35.89 -30.98 24.02
CA PRO A 312 35.65 -31.74 22.80
C PRO A 312 34.15 -31.82 22.47
N SER A 313 33.74 -31.19 21.38
CA SER A 313 32.35 -31.20 20.89
C SER A 313 31.96 -32.57 20.31
N ARG A 314 30.74 -33.03 20.58
CA ARG A 314 30.17 -34.29 20.06
C ARG A 314 30.03 -34.26 18.52
N PRO A 315 30.30 -35.37 17.80
CA PRO A 315 30.18 -35.43 16.33
C PRO A 315 28.74 -35.69 15.87
N HIS A 316 28.40 -35.18 14.67
CA HIS A 316 27.20 -35.52 13.91
C HIS A 316 27.46 -36.77 13.08
N ILE A 317 26.55 -37.74 13.18
CA ILE A 317 26.72 -39.07 12.58
C ILE A 317 25.85 -39.24 11.34
N VAL A 318 26.46 -39.69 10.23
CA VAL A 318 25.78 -40.14 9.00
C VAL A 318 25.92 -41.66 8.85
N ILE A 319 24.80 -42.37 8.85
CA ILE A 319 24.74 -43.79 8.59
C ILE A 319 24.72 -44.03 7.08
N ILE A 320 25.69 -44.79 6.58
CA ILE A 320 25.79 -45.21 5.18
C ILE A 320 25.51 -46.70 5.06
N ASN A 321 24.92 -47.11 3.92
CA ASN A 321 24.79 -48.52 3.57
C ASN A 321 25.87 -48.90 2.55
N PRO A 322 26.91 -49.67 2.93
CA PRO A 322 27.99 -50.06 2.02
C PRO A 322 27.53 -50.94 0.85
N ALA A 323 26.33 -51.52 0.92
CA ALA A 323 25.75 -52.31 -0.18
C ALA A 323 24.96 -51.45 -1.20
N ASN A 324 24.87 -50.14 -0.99
CA ASN A 324 24.20 -49.23 -1.92
C ASN A 324 25.10 -48.96 -3.13
N ARG A 325 24.79 -49.60 -4.27
CA ARG A 325 25.58 -49.47 -5.50
C ARG A 325 25.70 -48.03 -5.97
N ASN A 326 24.62 -47.25 -5.95
CA ASN A 326 24.65 -45.86 -6.43
C ASN A 326 25.67 -45.00 -5.66
N LEU A 327 25.76 -45.17 -4.33
CA LEU A 327 26.74 -44.44 -3.51
C LEU A 327 28.17 -44.94 -3.77
N VAL A 328 28.34 -46.27 -3.86
CA VAL A 328 29.66 -46.89 -4.01
C VAL A 328 30.25 -46.62 -5.39
N ASP A 329 29.46 -46.76 -6.45
CA ASP A 329 29.88 -46.53 -7.84
C ASP A 329 30.33 -45.06 -8.01
N ASP A 330 29.57 -44.10 -7.46
CA ASP A 330 29.93 -42.67 -7.49
C ASP A 330 31.21 -42.37 -6.68
N CYS A 331 31.43 -43.04 -5.55
CA CYS A 331 32.72 -42.95 -4.84
C CYS A 331 33.87 -43.57 -5.65
N LEU A 332 33.66 -44.70 -6.34
CA LEU A 332 34.66 -45.36 -7.18
C LEU A 332 35.10 -44.48 -8.35
N ASP A 333 34.13 -43.81 -8.99
CA ASP A 333 34.36 -42.88 -10.11
C ASP A 333 35.13 -41.62 -9.68
N ARG A 334 35.05 -41.24 -8.40
CA ARG A 334 35.70 -40.04 -7.83
C ARG A 334 37.00 -40.33 -7.05
N GLY A 335 37.56 -41.53 -7.19
CA GLY A 335 38.90 -41.86 -6.70
C GLY A 335 38.97 -42.88 -5.56
N LEU A 336 37.86 -43.48 -5.13
CA LEU A 336 37.90 -44.62 -4.19
C LEU A 336 38.57 -45.86 -4.81
N SER A 337 38.46 -46.03 -6.15
CA SER A 337 39.10 -47.11 -6.91
C SER A 337 40.63 -47.09 -6.75
N GLU A 338 41.24 -45.90 -6.82
CA GLU A 338 42.68 -45.70 -6.60
C GLU A 338 43.10 -46.01 -5.16
N MET A 339 42.29 -45.62 -4.17
CA MET A 339 42.54 -45.91 -2.75
C MET A 339 42.46 -47.41 -2.42
N LEU A 340 41.68 -48.15 -3.18
CA LEU A 340 41.54 -49.60 -3.08
C LEU A 340 42.57 -50.37 -3.93
N GLY A 341 43.29 -49.68 -4.82
CA GLY A 341 44.21 -50.33 -5.77
C GLY A 341 43.49 -51.21 -6.79
N PHE A 342 42.27 -50.85 -7.18
CA PHE A 342 41.49 -51.62 -8.15
C PHE A 342 42.05 -51.50 -9.57
N GLU A 343 42.15 -52.63 -10.27
CA GLU A 343 42.40 -52.69 -11.70
C GLU A 343 41.07 -52.71 -12.50
N PRO A 344 41.09 -52.39 -13.81
CA PRO A 344 39.87 -52.38 -14.64
C PRO A 344 39.14 -53.73 -14.60
N GLY A 345 37.97 -53.76 -13.95
CA GLY A 345 37.14 -54.97 -13.77
C GLY A 345 37.00 -55.45 -12.33
N ASP A 346 37.76 -54.88 -11.38
CA ASP A 346 37.59 -55.15 -9.96
C ASP A 346 36.28 -54.55 -9.43
N THR A 347 35.64 -55.27 -8.49
CA THR A 347 34.35 -54.87 -7.93
C THR A 347 34.42 -54.67 -6.42
N PHE A 348 33.73 -53.65 -5.92
CA PHE A 348 33.61 -53.40 -4.49
C PHE A 348 32.78 -54.49 -3.80
N ASP A 349 33.42 -55.25 -2.90
CA ASP A 349 32.74 -56.20 -2.01
C ASP A 349 32.35 -55.56 -0.65
N PRO A 350 31.06 -55.35 -0.38
CA PRO A 350 30.58 -54.78 0.89
C PRO A 350 30.78 -55.70 2.10
N GLN A 351 31.16 -56.97 1.92
CA GLN A 351 31.46 -57.89 3.03
C GLN A 351 32.91 -57.78 3.51
N ARG A 352 33.84 -57.32 2.65
CA ARG A 352 35.24 -57.13 3.02
C ARG A 352 35.41 -55.95 3.96
N LEU A 353 36.21 -56.13 5.02
CA LEU A 353 36.47 -55.09 6.02
C LEU A 353 37.29 -53.94 5.41
N GLU A 354 38.33 -54.28 4.65
CA GLU A 354 39.23 -53.33 3.98
C GLU A 354 38.47 -52.38 3.05
N HIS A 355 37.55 -52.92 2.23
CA HIS A 355 36.74 -52.13 1.31
C HIS A 355 35.83 -51.13 2.05
N ARG A 356 35.18 -51.57 3.13
CA ARG A 356 34.35 -50.70 3.97
C ARG A 356 35.15 -49.62 4.67
N SER A 357 36.34 -49.95 5.19
CA SER A 357 37.23 -48.99 5.83
C SER A 357 37.72 -47.92 4.86
N GLN A 358 38.05 -48.28 3.61
CA GLN A 358 38.47 -47.30 2.60
C GLN A 358 37.30 -46.42 2.14
N LEU A 359 36.10 -46.97 1.96
CA LEU A 359 34.89 -46.18 1.68
C LEU A 359 34.62 -45.14 2.78
N HIS A 360 34.75 -45.55 4.05
CA HIS A 360 34.63 -44.64 5.19
C HIS A 360 35.70 -43.53 5.16
N ASN A 361 36.97 -43.90 4.94
CA ASN A 361 38.07 -42.94 4.89
C ASN A 361 37.94 -41.96 3.73
N PHE A 362 37.45 -42.40 2.57
CA PHE A 362 37.18 -41.56 1.42
C PHE A 362 36.12 -40.49 1.75
N LEU A 363 34.98 -40.91 2.29
CA LEU A 363 33.93 -39.98 2.71
C LEU A 363 34.40 -39.05 3.83
N TYR A 364 35.12 -39.55 4.84
CA TYR A 364 35.66 -38.70 5.90
C TYR A 364 36.59 -37.60 5.33
N ARG A 365 37.45 -37.94 4.37
CA ARG A 365 38.35 -36.97 3.72
C ARG A 365 37.61 -35.95 2.88
N ASP A 366 36.57 -36.35 2.15
CA ASP A 366 35.82 -35.43 1.29
C ASP A 366 35.06 -34.36 2.07
N PHE A 367 34.60 -34.69 3.28
CA PHE A 367 33.80 -33.82 4.14
C PHE A 367 34.59 -33.19 5.31
N ALA A 368 35.91 -33.36 5.35
CA ALA A 368 36.76 -32.91 6.46
C ALA A 368 36.87 -31.37 6.59
N ASP A 369 36.89 -30.66 5.46
CA ASP A 369 37.21 -29.23 5.38
C ASP A 369 35.98 -28.29 5.51
N GLY A 370 34.88 -28.81 6.08
CA GLY A 370 33.62 -28.08 6.27
C GLY A 370 32.58 -28.48 5.22
N ALA A 371 31.58 -29.24 5.65
CA ALA A 371 30.46 -29.68 4.80
C ALA A 371 29.33 -28.66 4.84
N THR A 372 28.51 -28.57 3.80
CA THR A 372 27.28 -27.76 3.82
C THR A 372 26.04 -28.62 3.72
N VAL A 373 25.00 -28.26 4.46
CA VAL A 373 23.69 -28.92 4.41
C VAL A 373 22.70 -27.97 3.77
N THR A 374 21.97 -28.47 2.76
CA THR A 374 20.96 -27.70 2.01
C THR A 374 19.66 -28.50 1.87
N PRO A 375 18.49 -27.87 1.75
CA PRO A 375 17.22 -28.59 1.52
C PRO A 375 17.21 -29.33 0.17
N ALA A 376 16.75 -30.59 0.16
CA ALA A 376 16.47 -31.32 -1.10
C ALA A 376 14.96 -31.27 -1.45
N HIS A 377 14.58 -31.51 -2.70
CA HIS A 377 13.17 -31.50 -3.13
C HIS A 377 12.38 -32.67 -2.50
N GLY A 378 11.67 -32.40 -1.41
CA GLY A 378 10.81 -33.37 -0.70
C GLY A 378 10.67 -33.02 0.78
N ARG A 379 9.69 -33.63 1.48
CA ARG A 379 9.62 -33.55 2.95
C ARG A 379 10.67 -34.50 3.55
N ASP A 380 11.40 -34.06 4.56
CA ASP A 380 12.40 -34.83 5.33
C ASP A 380 13.67 -35.29 4.59
N GLN A 381 14.12 -34.56 3.57
CA GLN A 381 15.36 -34.88 2.84
C GLN A 381 16.26 -33.65 2.68
N TYR A 382 17.56 -33.85 2.89
CA TYR A 382 18.58 -32.82 2.81
C TYR A 382 19.78 -33.29 1.99
N LEU A 383 20.46 -32.35 1.37
CA LEU A 383 21.67 -32.55 0.59
C LEU A 383 22.89 -32.10 1.41
N LEU A 384 23.73 -33.05 1.78
CA LEU A 384 25.01 -32.84 2.45
C LEU A 384 26.13 -32.79 1.40
N SER A 385 26.74 -31.62 1.22
CA SER A 385 27.74 -31.34 0.19
C SER A 385 29.14 -31.23 0.80
N GLY A 386 30.07 -32.00 0.26
CA GLY A 386 31.48 -32.02 0.61
C GLY A 386 32.33 -31.40 -0.49
N ARG A 387 33.63 -31.69 -0.51
CA ARG A 387 34.57 -31.15 -1.49
C ARG A 387 34.28 -31.65 -2.91
N SER A 388 33.93 -32.92 -3.04
CA SER A 388 33.66 -33.56 -4.33
C SER A 388 32.42 -34.46 -4.30
N MET A 389 31.84 -34.76 -3.14
CA MET A 389 30.64 -35.60 -3.01
C MET A 389 29.42 -34.78 -2.58
N HIS A 390 28.24 -35.16 -3.10
CA HIS A 390 26.95 -34.69 -2.58
C HIS A 390 26.10 -35.88 -2.16
N LEU A 391 25.75 -35.95 -0.87
CA LEU A 391 25.04 -37.07 -0.26
C LEU A 391 23.61 -36.66 0.11
N MET A 392 22.64 -37.52 -0.17
CA MET A 392 21.25 -37.29 0.22
C MET A 392 20.95 -37.97 1.55
N ILE A 393 20.61 -37.17 2.56
CA ILE A 393 20.39 -37.60 3.94
C ILE A 393 18.92 -37.42 4.35
N ARG A 394 18.44 -38.32 5.21
CA ARG A 394 17.08 -38.36 5.77
C ARG A 394 17.14 -38.84 7.24
N PRO A 395 16.08 -38.71 8.06
CA PRO A 395 16.15 -39.15 9.45
C PRO A 395 16.38 -40.66 9.53
N ALA A 396 17.27 -41.10 10.43
CA ALA A 396 17.50 -42.51 10.69
C ALA A 396 16.32 -43.12 11.45
N THR A 397 16.12 -44.42 11.28
CA THR A 397 15.11 -45.17 12.04
C THR A 397 15.76 -45.68 13.32
N ASN A 398 15.13 -45.44 14.46
CA ASN A 398 15.54 -45.94 15.75
C ASN A 398 15.17 -47.43 15.86
N ASP A 399 16.14 -48.26 16.27
CA ASP A 399 16.00 -49.71 16.31
C ASP A 399 15.15 -50.19 17.51
N ILE A 400 14.89 -49.33 18.50
CA ILE A 400 14.15 -49.68 19.73
C ILE A 400 12.63 -49.50 19.57
N ASP A 401 12.19 -48.42 18.92
CA ASP A 401 10.77 -48.05 18.81
C ASP A 401 10.28 -47.91 17.35
N GLY A 402 11.17 -48.06 16.37
CA GLY A 402 10.84 -47.92 14.94
C GLY A 402 10.54 -46.49 14.49
N LYS A 403 10.71 -45.48 15.36
CA LYS A 403 10.46 -44.07 15.02
C LYS A 403 11.61 -43.49 14.21
N LYS A 404 11.31 -42.56 13.30
CA LYS A 404 12.32 -41.81 12.56
C LYS A 404 12.79 -40.63 13.41
N THR A 405 14.09 -40.49 13.62
CA THR A 405 14.69 -39.39 14.40
C THR A 405 15.89 -38.80 13.66
N TRP A 406 16.16 -37.52 13.89
CA TRP A 406 17.32 -36.83 13.35
C TRP A 406 18.52 -36.85 14.32
N GLN A 407 18.43 -37.62 15.41
CA GLN A 407 19.57 -37.98 16.27
C GLN A 407 20.75 -38.54 15.46
N ASN A 408 20.47 -39.29 14.40
CA ASN A 408 21.45 -39.73 13.41
C ASN A 408 20.86 -39.55 12.01
N ALA A 409 21.67 -39.15 11.03
CA ALA A 409 21.24 -39.05 9.64
C ALA A 409 21.44 -40.40 8.92
N PHE A 410 20.58 -40.75 7.97
CA PHE A 410 20.77 -41.89 7.08
C PHE A 410 20.99 -41.41 5.65
N CYS A 411 22.15 -41.75 5.07
CA CYS A 411 22.45 -41.53 3.67
C CYS A 411 21.76 -42.59 2.81
N HIS A 412 20.89 -42.17 1.91
CA HIS A 412 20.18 -43.08 1.01
C HIS A 412 20.72 -43.09 -0.43
N GLY A 413 21.72 -42.26 -0.75
CA GLY A 413 22.40 -42.24 -2.04
C GLY A 413 23.21 -40.95 -2.24
N SER A 414 23.96 -40.87 -3.33
CA SER A 414 24.57 -39.63 -3.81
C SER A 414 23.68 -38.92 -4.85
N ALA A 415 23.93 -37.63 -5.08
CA ALA A 415 23.21 -36.82 -6.05
C ALA A 415 24.16 -36.14 -7.03
N GLU A 416 23.98 -36.35 -8.33
CA GLU A 416 24.87 -35.75 -9.34
C GLU A 416 24.47 -34.32 -9.72
N HIS A 417 23.17 -33.98 -9.78
CA HIS A 417 22.67 -32.72 -10.36
C HIS A 417 21.42 -32.18 -9.65
N LEU A 418 21.56 -31.67 -8.42
CA LEU A 418 20.53 -30.82 -7.82
C LEU A 418 21.14 -29.45 -7.58
N THR A 419 20.54 -28.40 -8.14
CA THR A 419 20.84 -27.02 -7.78
C THR A 419 20.45 -26.83 -6.32
N ALA A 420 21.42 -26.93 -5.44
CA ALA A 420 21.31 -26.47 -4.07
C ALA A 420 21.00 -24.97 -4.09
N ASP A 421 20.05 -24.53 -3.26
CA ASP A 421 19.74 -23.11 -3.10
C ASP A 421 20.81 -22.47 -2.21
N PRO A 422 21.72 -21.64 -2.75
CA PRO A 422 22.88 -21.15 -2.00
C PRO A 422 22.50 -20.19 -0.86
N LEU A 423 21.24 -19.72 -0.82
CA LEU A 423 20.73 -18.81 0.21
C LEU A 423 20.35 -19.50 1.52
N ILE A 424 20.15 -20.83 1.50
CA ILE A 424 19.74 -21.63 2.68
C ILE A 424 20.71 -22.79 2.85
N GLN A 425 21.89 -22.47 3.39
CA GLN A 425 22.93 -23.45 3.71
C GLN A 425 23.37 -23.32 5.17
N THR A 426 23.59 -24.45 5.82
CA THR A 426 24.23 -24.50 7.15
C THR A 426 25.55 -25.23 7.02
N THR A 427 26.63 -24.62 7.51
CA THR A 427 27.96 -25.23 7.49
C THR A 427 28.15 -26.12 8.71
N VAL A 428 28.50 -27.38 8.47
CA VAL A 428 28.94 -28.30 9.50
C VAL A 428 30.38 -27.92 9.90
N PRO A 429 30.67 -27.65 11.19
CA PRO A 429 32.02 -27.31 11.61
C PRO A 429 33.03 -28.41 11.25
N PRO A 430 34.26 -28.04 10.81
CA PRO A 430 35.28 -29.01 10.41
C PRO A 430 35.55 -30.05 11.51
N GLY A 431 35.70 -31.32 11.12
CA GLY A 431 35.95 -32.42 12.06
C GLY A 431 34.76 -32.86 12.93
N ARG A 432 33.56 -32.30 12.73
CA ARG A 432 32.34 -32.71 13.46
C ARG A 432 31.49 -33.74 12.72
N LEU A 433 31.94 -34.30 11.61
CA LEU A 433 31.17 -35.26 10.81
C LEU A 433 31.82 -36.66 10.87
N GLU A 434 31.05 -37.68 11.23
CA GLU A 434 31.48 -39.08 11.19
C GLU A 434 30.51 -39.94 10.38
N PHE A 435 31.04 -40.94 9.67
CA PHE A 435 30.26 -41.87 8.87
C PHE A 435 30.21 -43.26 9.52
N PHE A 436 29.07 -43.94 9.49
CA PHE A 436 28.95 -45.29 10.09
C PHE A 436 28.26 -46.26 9.14
N GLY A 437 28.82 -47.47 9.01
CA GLY A 437 28.18 -48.54 8.23
C GLY A 437 26.94 -49.10 8.94
N THR A 438 25.91 -49.49 8.17
CA THR A 438 24.69 -50.14 8.70
C THR A 438 24.97 -51.39 9.57
N ARG A 439 26.09 -52.11 9.35
CA ARG A 439 26.49 -53.29 10.15
C ARG A 439 27.24 -52.95 11.45
N ASP A 440 27.83 -51.76 11.55
CA ASP A 440 28.62 -51.33 12.70
C ASP A 440 27.74 -50.71 13.82
N LYS A 441 26.46 -50.48 13.51
CA LYS A 441 25.44 -50.00 14.46
C LYS A 441 25.29 -50.85 15.72
N ARG A 442 25.42 -52.18 15.61
CA ARG A 442 25.19 -53.11 16.73
C ARG A 442 26.35 -53.19 17.72
N SER A 443 27.58 -52.86 17.29
CA SER A 443 28.78 -52.96 18.13
C SER A 443 29.18 -51.64 18.81
N GLN A 444 28.60 -50.50 18.39
CA GLN A 444 28.94 -49.16 18.91
C GLN A 444 27.72 -48.35 19.40
N GLY A 445 26.73 -49.03 20.01
CA GLY A 445 25.48 -48.40 20.48
C GLY A 445 25.66 -47.20 21.41
N ASP A 446 26.62 -47.26 22.34
CA ASP A 446 26.89 -46.15 23.28
C ASP A 446 27.40 -44.87 22.59
N ARG A 447 28.14 -44.99 21.48
CA ARG A 447 28.63 -43.84 20.71
C ARG A 447 27.54 -43.22 19.83
N LEU A 448 26.66 -44.03 19.27
CA LEU A 448 25.50 -43.59 18.49
C LEU A 448 24.44 -42.87 19.34
N ALA A 449 24.42 -43.15 20.65
CA ALA A 449 23.56 -42.45 21.61
C ALA A 449 24.15 -41.12 22.10
N GLY A 450 25.47 -40.92 21.96
CA GLY A 450 26.19 -39.71 22.38
C GLY A 450 26.46 -38.70 21.26
N SER A 451 25.84 -38.85 20.09
CA SER A 451 26.00 -37.97 18.92
C SER A 451 25.29 -36.62 19.09
N ALA A 452 25.75 -35.62 18.33
CA ALA A 452 25.06 -34.34 18.20
C ALA A 452 23.85 -34.48 17.26
N ARG A 453 22.74 -33.81 17.61
CA ARG A 453 21.47 -33.86 16.88
C ARG A 453 21.58 -33.13 15.55
N TRP A 454 21.05 -33.71 14.47
CA TRP A 454 21.09 -33.05 13.16
C TRP A 454 20.13 -31.87 13.07
N GLU A 455 19.05 -31.88 13.86
CA GLU A 455 18.04 -30.82 13.92
C GLU A 455 18.63 -29.42 14.15
N GLU A 456 19.81 -29.32 14.78
CA GLU A 456 20.54 -28.07 15.02
C GLU A 456 21.20 -27.49 13.74
N LEU A 457 21.40 -28.32 12.72
CA LEU A 457 22.06 -27.99 11.45
C LEU A 457 21.14 -28.08 10.23
N LEU A 458 19.88 -28.52 10.41
CA LEU A 458 18.94 -28.67 9.30
C LEU A 458 18.19 -27.37 9.03
N PRO A 459 18.28 -26.80 7.82
CA PRO A 459 17.46 -25.65 7.46
C PRO A 459 15.96 -25.99 7.38
N GLU A 460 15.08 -25.12 7.90
CA GLU A 460 13.62 -25.34 7.86
C GLU A 460 13.05 -25.27 6.43
N ILE A 461 12.17 -26.20 6.05
CA ILE A 461 11.43 -26.19 4.76
C ILE A 461 9.96 -25.85 5.04
N ASP A 462 9.57 -24.62 4.72
CA ASP A 462 8.34 -24.02 5.23
C ASP A 462 7.30 -23.74 4.11
N LYS A 463 6.00 -23.98 4.35
CA LYS A 463 4.90 -23.48 3.50
C LYS A 463 4.85 -21.95 3.50
N GLY A 464 5.33 -21.32 4.58
CA GLY A 464 5.64 -19.90 4.62
C GLY A 464 6.65 -19.47 3.57
N ARG A 465 7.42 -20.38 2.95
CA ARG A 465 8.28 -20.07 1.79
C ARG A 465 7.46 -19.62 0.58
N GLN A 466 6.35 -20.27 0.24
CA GLN A 466 5.52 -19.83 -0.90
C GLN A 466 4.89 -18.44 -0.67
N ARG A 467 4.47 -18.14 0.57
CA ARG A 467 3.99 -16.80 0.93
C ARG A 467 5.11 -15.78 0.91
N ARG A 468 6.27 -16.10 1.48
CA ARG A 468 7.47 -15.25 1.42
C ARG A 468 7.94 -14.98 -0.01
N ASP A 469 7.92 -15.98 -0.89
CA ASP A 469 8.25 -15.82 -2.31
C ASP A 469 7.25 -14.88 -3.01
N GLU A 470 5.95 -14.96 -2.69
CA GLU A 470 4.93 -14.06 -3.27
C GLU A 470 5.05 -12.64 -2.70
N HIS A 471 5.32 -12.50 -1.40
CA HIS A 471 5.63 -11.22 -0.74
C HIS A 471 6.85 -10.55 -1.37
N GLU A 472 7.94 -11.30 -1.56
CA GLU A 472 9.17 -10.82 -2.17
C GLU A 472 8.92 -10.37 -3.62
N ARG A 473 8.21 -11.17 -4.43
CA ARG A 473 7.83 -10.77 -5.79
C ARG A 473 7.01 -9.49 -5.83
N PHE A 474 6.06 -9.33 -4.89
CA PHE A 474 5.24 -8.12 -4.80
C PHE A 474 6.07 -6.91 -4.40
N LEU A 475 6.95 -7.06 -3.40
CA LEU A 475 7.88 -6.00 -2.98
C LEU A 475 8.83 -5.62 -4.12
N ASP A 476 9.39 -6.58 -4.84
CA ASP A 476 10.25 -6.34 -5.99
C ASP A 476 9.52 -5.59 -7.12
N PHE A 477 8.24 -5.89 -7.34
CA PHE A 477 7.42 -5.13 -8.27
C PHE A 477 7.32 -3.65 -7.84
N LEU A 478 7.06 -3.37 -6.56
CA LEU A 478 7.02 -2.00 -6.04
C LEU A 478 8.40 -1.31 -6.11
N ARG A 479 9.48 -2.02 -5.77
CA ARG A 479 10.87 -1.54 -5.87
C ARG A 479 11.20 -1.18 -7.31
N PHE A 480 11.03 -2.11 -8.24
CA PHE A 480 11.30 -1.93 -9.66
C PHE A 480 10.53 -0.73 -10.21
N THR A 481 9.22 -0.68 -10.01
CA THR A 481 8.39 0.40 -10.55
C THR A 481 8.71 1.76 -9.92
N ASN A 482 9.03 1.83 -8.62
CA ASN A 482 9.52 3.08 -8.02
C ASN A 482 10.85 3.56 -8.62
N GLN A 483 11.73 2.63 -9.03
CA GLN A 483 13.02 2.96 -9.66
C GLN A 483 12.87 3.41 -11.12
N VAL A 484 11.85 2.96 -11.85
CA VAL A 484 11.56 3.45 -13.22
C VAL A 484 11.36 4.96 -13.25
N ASP A 485 10.77 5.56 -12.21
CA ASP A 485 10.59 7.02 -12.14
C ASP A 485 11.94 7.77 -12.14
N ILE A 486 13.03 7.17 -11.63
CA ILE A 486 14.39 7.76 -11.69
C ILE A 486 14.89 7.81 -13.13
N LEU A 487 14.71 6.74 -13.91
CA LEU A 487 15.09 6.74 -15.33
C LEU A 487 14.28 7.77 -16.12
N ILE A 488 12.99 7.87 -15.80
CA ILE A 488 12.12 8.89 -16.37
C ILE A 488 12.65 10.29 -16.04
N ARG A 489 13.06 10.55 -14.79
CA ARG A 489 13.66 11.83 -14.38
C ARG A 489 14.98 12.12 -15.09
N ASP A 490 15.84 11.12 -15.25
CA ASP A 490 17.12 11.27 -15.95
C ASP A 490 16.91 11.59 -17.44
N ALA A 491 15.90 11.00 -18.07
CA ALA A 491 15.51 11.28 -19.45
C ALA A 491 14.89 12.68 -19.66
N GLU A 492 14.49 13.36 -18.57
CA GLU A 492 14.00 14.75 -18.57
C GLU A 492 15.12 15.77 -18.25
N LEU A 493 16.39 15.33 -18.18
CA LEU A 493 17.56 16.20 -18.14
C LEU A 493 18.09 16.47 -19.54
N PHE A 494 18.22 17.75 -19.90
CA PHE A 494 18.66 18.17 -21.22
C PHE A 494 20.03 18.81 -21.13
N ARG A 495 20.98 18.34 -21.94
CA ARG A 495 22.26 19.00 -22.11
C ARG A 495 22.06 20.10 -23.16
N CYS A 496 22.45 21.33 -22.86
CA CYS A 496 22.24 22.45 -23.77
C CYS A 496 23.48 23.33 -23.87
N GLU A 497 23.69 23.93 -25.03
CA GLU A 497 24.72 24.95 -25.29
C GLU A 497 24.06 26.33 -25.38
N ILE A 498 24.72 27.36 -24.85
CA ILE A 498 24.30 28.75 -25.02
C ILE A 498 24.64 29.20 -26.45
N THR A 499 23.64 29.54 -27.25
CA THR A 499 23.82 29.99 -28.64
C THR A 499 23.84 31.51 -28.79
N ASP A 500 23.13 32.23 -27.90
CA ASP A 500 23.06 33.69 -27.89
C ASP A 500 22.93 34.24 -26.46
N VAL A 501 23.42 35.46 -26.23
CA VAL A 501 23.40 36.14 -24.94
C VAL A 501 23.10 37.62 -25.15
N LYS A 502 22.08 38.14 -24.48
CA LYS A 502 21.72 39.56 -24.52
C LYS A 502 22.05 40.23 -23.19
N GLU A 503 22.89 41.25 -23.24
CA GLU A 503 23.32 42.03 -22.07
C GLU A 503 23.06 43.53 -22.28
N LEU A 504 22.75 44.25 -21.20
CA LEU A 504 22.63 45.71 -21.18
C LEU A 504 23.23 46.24 -19.87
N ASP A 505 24.18 47.18 -19.97
CA ASP A 505 24.84 47.82 -18.82
C ASP A 505 25.42 46.85 -17.77
N GLY A 506 25.87 45.66 -18.21
CA GLY A 506 26.43 44.62 -17.35
C GLY A 506 25.41 43.69 -16.70
N ALA A 507 24.10 43.85 -17.00
CA ALA A 507 23.04 42.95 -16.58
C ALA A 507 22.64 41.99 -17.71
N CYS A 508 22.42 40.71 -17.37
CA CYS A 508 21.91 39.71 -18.32
C CYS A 508 20.41 39.92 -18.56
N LEU A 509 20.00 40.17 -19.80
CA LEU A 509 18.60 40.28 -20.21
C LEU A 509 18.00 38.93 -20.64
N GLY A 510 18.84 38.00 -21.09
CA GLY A 510 18.43 36.65 -21.45
C GLY A 510 19.49 35.90 -22.24
N VAL A 511 19.28 34.59 -22.39
CA VAL A 511 20.14 33.67 -23.15
C VAL A 511 19.30 32.76 -24.05
N GLU A 512 19.80 32.44 -25.23
CA GLU A 512 19.25 31.37 -26.06
C GLU A 512 19.99 30.07 -25.77
N VAL A 513 19.24 28.99 -25.59
CA VAL A 513 19.78 27.64 -25.41
C VAL A 513 19.34 26.72 -26.54
N GLN A 514 20.27 25.87 -26.99
CA GLN A 514 20.01 24.80 -27.94
C GLN A 514 20.38 23.45 -27.33
N GLU A 515 19.52 22.46 -27.50
CA GLU A 515 19.78 21.10 -27.03
C GLU A 515 20.94 20.46 -27.79
N ILE A 516 21.86 19.83 -27.06
CA ILE A 516 22.95 19.01 -27.60
C ILE A 516 22.82 17.58 -27.11
N ASP A 517 23.33 16.63 -27.89
CA ASP A 517 23.19 15.23 -27.54
C ASP A 517 23.98 14.85 -26.29
N ARG A 518 23.32 14.07 -25.44
CA ARG A 518 23.93 13.45 -24.26
C ARG A 518 24.47 12.08 -24.66
N GLU A 519 25.73 11.78 -24.32
CA GLU A 519 26.36 10.52 -24.69
C GLU A 519 25.65 9.31 -24.05
N ASN A 520 25.22 9.46 -22.78
CA ASN A 520 24.56 8.39 -22.03
C ASN A 520 23.30 8.87 -21.26
N PRO A 521 22.17 9.06 -21.94
CA PRO A 521 20.86 9.20 -21.28
C PRO A 521 20.41 7.82 -20.79
N ALA A 522 20.10 7.71 -19.50
CA ALA A 522 19.63 6.47 -18.93
C ALA A 522 18.29 6.09 -19.55
N PHE A 523 18.25 4.90 -20.16
CA PHE A 523 17.10 4.38 -20.91
C PHE A 523 16.45 5.38 -21.89
N ARG A 524 17.11 5.61 -23.03
CA ARG A 524 16.69 6.52 -24.14
C ARG A 524 15.20 6.48 -24.50
N LYS A 525 14.51 5.36 -24.32
CA LYS A 525 13.08 5.17 -24.64
C LYS A 525 12.12 6.04 -23.82
N PHE A 526 12.56 6.62 -22.70
CA PHE A 526 11.75 7.58 -21.93
C PHE A 526 11.94 9.03 -22.35
N ARG A 527 12.93 9.34 -23.21
CA ARG A 527 13.15 10.68 -23.74
C ARG A 527 11.95 11.08 -24.60
N MET A 528 11.50 12.32 -24.43
CA MET A 528 10.40 12.86 -25.22
C MET A 528 10.83 13.02 -26.68
N GLU A 529 9.99 12.64 -27.65
CA GLU A 529 10.35 12.65 -29.09
C GLU A 529 10.77 14.04 -29.60
N GLY A 530 10.15 15.12 -29.12
CA GLY A 530 10.52 16.51 -29.44
C GLY A 530 11.57 17.16 -28.52
N GLY A 531 12.28 16.37 -27.71
CA GLY A 531 13.42 16.82 -26.91
C GLY A 531 13.11 17.95 -25.90
N MET A 532 14.09 18.82 -25.69
CA MET A 532 14.06 19.94 -24.75
C MET A 532 12.93 20.93 -25.10
N ALA A 533 12.84 21.35 -26.35
CA ALA A 533 11.88 22.37 -26.76
C ALA A 533 10.43 21.92 -26.51
N GLU A 534 10.09 20.67 -26.86
CA GLU A 534 8.74 20.17 -26.61
C GLU A 534 8.47 19.97 -25.10
N PHE A 535 9.48 19.50 -24.35
CA PHE A 535 9.38 19.36 -22.91
C PHE A 535 9.11 20.72 -22.23
N LEU A 536 9.86 21.77 -22.57
CA LEU A 536 9.68 23.11 -22.02
C LEU A 536 8.31 23.70 -22.35
N VAL A 537 7.83 23.49 -23.59
CA VAL A 537 6.47 23.89 -23.98
C VAL A 537 5.44 23.15 -23.14
N ARG A 538 5.59 21.83 -22.93
CA ARG A 538 4.68 21.04 -22.10
C ARG A 538 4.63 21.55 -20.66
N GLU A 539 5.79 21.78 -20.05
CA GLU A 539 5.88 22.29 -18.68
C GLU A 539 5.27 23.69 -18.57
N LYS A 540 5.59 24.61 -19.49
CA LYS A 540 5.01 25.96 -19.53
C LYS A 540 3.47 25.93 -19.65
N HIS A 541 2.93 25.04 -20.49
CA HIS A 541 1.49 24.89 -20.66
C HIS A 541 0.79 24.15 -19.51
N SER A 542 1.53 23.49 -18.62
CA SER A 542 0.95 22.77 -17.49
C SER A 542 0.26 23.70 -16.48
N GLY A 543 0.62 25.00 -16.48
CA GLY A 543 0.02 26.01 -15.60
C GLY A 543 0.33 25.84 -14.11
N LYS A 544 1.19 24.87 -13.73
CA LYS A 544 1.60 24.67 -12.33
C LYS A 544 2.46 25.85 -11.86
N PRO A 545 2.39 26.27 -10.59
CA PRO A 545 3.23 27.34 -10.10
C PRO A 545 4.72 27.00 -10.26
N GLY A 546 5.47 27.84 -10.96
CA GLY A 546 6.89 27.62 -11.27
C GLY A 546 7.16 26.68 -12.44
N SER A 547 6.15 26.31 -13.23
CA SER A 547 6.33 25.41 -14.39
C SER A 547 7.08 26.05 -15.57
N ASN A 548 7.31 27.35 -15.52
CA ASN A 548 8.19 28.09 -16.43
C ASN A 548 9.58 28.35 -15.83
N LEU A 549 9.88 27.86 -14.62
CA LEU A 549 11.16 28.05 -13.96
C LEU A 549 12.04 26.81 -14.09
N ILE A 550 13.28 27.05 -14.55
CA ILE A 550 14.31 26.04 -14.80
C ILE A 550 15.65 26.48 -14.19
N HIS A 551 16.57 25.54 -14.02
CA HIS A 551 17.95 25.82 -13.61
C HIS A 551 18.91 25.40 -14.70
N LEU A 552 19.98 26.18 -14.87
CA LEU A 552 21.13 25.84 -15.72
C LEU A 552 22.30 25.44 -14.81
N GLY A 553 22.57 24.14 -14.71
CA GLY A 553 23.67 23.59 -13.92
C GLY A 553 24.97 23.45 -14.73
N SER A 554 26.12 23.32 -14.05
CA SER A 554 27.38 22.98 -14.70
C SER A 554 27.40 21.50 -15.13
N PRO A 555 27.90 21.16 -16.32
CA PRO A 555 28.06 19.78 -16.78
C PRO A 555 29.26 19.08 -16.11
N SER A 556 30.14 19.82 -15.44
CA SER A 556 31.39 19.32 -14.84
C SER A 556 31.20 18.73 -13.43
N SER A 557 29.97 18.54 -12.95
CA SER A 557 29.74 18.04 -11.61
C SER A 557 29.99 16.52 -11.57
N GLU A 558 30.94 16.08 -10.73
CA GLU A 558 31.41 14.68 -10.66
C GLU A 558 30.35 13.68 -10.18
N SER A 559 29.21 14.15 -9.64
CA SER A 559 28.12 13.28 -9.19
C SER A 559 26.83 13.57 -9.96
N MET A 560 26.20 12.53 -10.50
CA MET A 560 24.91 12.65 -11.18
C MET A 560 23.79 13.14 -10.23
N GLU A 561 23.98 13.02 -8.91
CA GLU A 561 23.09 13.62 -7.90
C GLU A 561 23.04 15.15 -8.03
N THR A 562 24.18 15.80 -8.27
CA THR A 562 24.26 17.24 -8.54
C THR A 562 23.81 17.64 -9.94
N GLN A 563 23.59 16.69 -10.86
CA GLN A 563 22.98 16.90 -12.18
C GLN A 563 21.45 16.73 -12.15
N ILE A 564 20.93 15.83 -11.30
CA ILE A 564 19.48 15.66 -11.12
C ILE A 564 18.91 16.68 -10.12
N VAL A 565 19.60 16.96 -9.02
CA VAL A 565 19.10 17.88 -7.98
C VAL A 565 19.79 19.24 -8.11
N PRO A 566 19.04 20.34 -8.34
CA PRO A 566 19.60 21.69 -8.31
C PRO A 566 20.28 21.99 -6.97
N GLY A 567 21.46 22.61 -7.02
CA GLY A 567 22.09 23.16 -5.83
C GLY A 567 21.30 24.35 -5.29
N GLU A 568 21.41 24.64 -3.99
CA GLU A 568 20.70 25.78 -3.37
C GLU A 568 21.09 27.16 -3.94
N ASN A 569 22.20 27.22 -4.68
CA ASN A 569 22.73 28.43 -5.30
C ASN A 569 22.67 28.41 -6.84
N ASP A 570 22.00 27.43 -7.45
CA ASP A 570 21.86 27.38 -8.92
C ASP A 570 20.90 28.48 -9.39
N PRO A 571 21.29 29.37 -10.32
CA PRO A 571 20.44 30.46 -10.76
C PRO A 571 19.17 29.93 -11.43
N GLU A 572 18.03 30.54 -11.09
CA GLU A 572 16.73 30.27 -11.69
C GLU A 572 16.52 31.10 -12.96
N TRP A 573 15.96 30.48 -13.98
CA TRP A 573 15.67 31.07 -15.28
C TRP A 573 14.19 30.85 -15.63
N ILE A 574 13.59 31.83 -16.29
CA ILE A 574 12.22 31.82 -16.79
C ILE A 574 12.23 31.48 -18.28
N VAL A 575 11.43 30.50 -18.68
CA VAL A 575 11.22 30.15 -20.10
C VAL A 575 10.28 31.16 -20.77
N ASP A 576 10.83 31.99 -21.64
CA ASP A 576 10.10 33.08 -22.31
C ASP A 576 9.56 32.64 -23.68
N GLU A 577 10.41 32.24 -24.61
CA GLU A 577 10.01 31.75 -25.93
C GLU A 577 10.65 30.38 -26.22
N VAL A 578 9.96 29.55 -27.01
CA VAL A 578 10.45 28.23 -27.40
C VAL A 578 10.16 28.00 -28.88
N ASP A 579 11.21 27.73 -29.64
CA ASP A 579 11.15 27.39 -31.06
C ASP A 579 11.29 25.88 -31.23
N ILE A 580 10.15 25.19 -31.37
CA ILE A 580 10.11 23.73 -31.54
C ILE A 580 10.81 23.30 -32.84
N PRO A 581 10.55 23.89 -34.02
CA PRO A 581 11.26 23.55 -35.26
C PRO A 581 12.79 23.59 -35.15
N ASN A 582 13.34 24.60 -34.46
CA ASN A 582 14.78 24.78 -34.33
C ASN A 582 15.38 24.15 -33.05
N GLY A 583 14.52 23.67 -32.14
CA GLY A 583 14.93 23.07 -30.87
C GLY A 583 15.56 24.05 -29.89
N THR A 584 15.28 25.36 -30.02
CA THR A 584 15.86 26.42 -29.17
C THR A 584 14.85 26.98 -28.18
N ALA A 585 15.35 27.55 -27.09
CA ALA A 585 14.54 28.26 -26.11
C ALA A 585 15.22 29.54 -25.63
N TRP A 586 14.45 30.62 -25.52
CA TRP A 586 14.88 31.87 -24.91
C TRP A 586 14.57 31.88 -23.42
N LEU A 587 15.58 32.14 -22.61
CA LEU A 587 15.54 32.11 -21.15
C LEU A 587 15.87 33.49 -20.58
N VAL A 588 15.08 33.95 -19.61
CA VAL A 588 15.28 35.23 -18.92
C VAL A 588 15.64 34.95 -17.46
N PRO A 589 16.65 35.61 -16.88
CA PRO A 589 17.01 35.36 -15.48
C PRO A 589 15.83 35.70 -14.54
N HIS A 590 15.48 34.77 -13.65
CA HIS A 590 14.51 35.05 -12.58
C HIS A 590 15.15 35.92 -11.48
N GLN A 591 16.44 35.68 -11.25
CA GLN A 591 17.32 36.42 -10.36
C GLN A 591 18.63 36.70 -11.09
N GLU A 592 19.29 37.80 -10.76
CA GLU A 592 20.54 38.18 -11.41
C GLU A 592 21.61 37.11 -11.15
N PRO A 593 22.15 36.45 -12.20
CA PRO A 593 23.08 35.34 -12.02
C PRO A 593 24.43 35.86 -11.52
N ALA A 594 25.06 35.14 -10.59
CA ALA A 594 26.39 35.50 -10.06
C ALA A 594 27.48 35.59 -11.15
N LYS A 595 27.27 34.90 -12.28
CA LYS A 595 28.11 34.97 -13.48
C LYS A 595 27.21 34.84 -14.71
N ILE A 596 27.35 35.76 -15.67
CA ILE A 596 26.60 35.71 -16.93
C ILE A 596 27.16 34.55 -17.79
N PRO A 597 26.30 33.63 -18.28
CA PRO A 597 26.71 32.58 -19.21
C PRO A 597 27.28 33.16 -20.50
N LYS A 598 28.27 32.50 -21.10
CA LYS A 598 28.87 32.90 -22.37
C LYS A 598 28.38 32.02 -23.50
N ILE A 599 28.38 32.56 -24.72
CA ILE A 599 28.14 31.77 -25.94
C ILE A 599 29.16 30.61 -25.99
N GLY A 600 28.66 29.40 -26.24
CA GLY A 600 29.43 28.16 -26.21
C GLY A 600 29.53 27.49 -24.84
N ASP A 601 29.04 28.11 -23.76
CA ASP A 601 28.95 27.45 -22.46
C ASP A 601 27.93 26.30 -22.55
N VAL A 602 28.32 25.13 -22.04
CA VAL A 602 27.46 23.96 -21.97
C VAL A 602 26.89 23.85 -20.57
N HIS A 603 25.60 23.57 -20.48
CA HIS A 603 24.85 23.43 -19.24
C HIS A 603 23.96 22.18 -19.25
N VAL A 604 23.48 21.81 -18.05
CA VAL A 604 22.39 20.85 -17.89
C VAL A 604 21.14 21.61 -17.46
N LEU A 605 20.12 21.57 -18.32
CA LEU A 605 18.81 22.14 -18.08
C LEU A 605 17.92 21.14 -17.31
N ARG A 606 17.26 21.66 -16.27
CA ARG A 606 16.35 20.90 -15.41
C ARG A 606 15.25 21.79 -14.84
N THR A 607 14.11 21.20 -14.51
CA THR A 607 13.00 21.93 -13.89
C THR A 607 13.25 22.18 -12.40
N SER A 608 12.71 23.29 -11.89
CA SER A 608 12.75 23.62 -10.46
C SER A 608 12.11 22.56 -9.56
N GLY A 609 11.14 21.79 -10.09
CA GLY A 609 10.44 20.72 -9.34
C GLY A 609 11.23 19.43 -9.12
N LEU A 610 12.38 19.24 -9.77
CA LEU A 610 13.08 17.95 -9.82
C LEU A 610 13.62 17.51 -8.45
N ARG A 611 14.09 18.45 -7.61
CA ARG A 611 14.51 18.18 -6.21
C ARG A 611 13.39 17.53 -5.40
N GLY A 612 12.16 18.06 -5.52
CA GLY A 612 11.00 17.52 -4.83
C GLY A 612 10.65 16.10 -5.28
N GLN A 613 10.84 15.79 -6.56
CA GLN A 613 10.58 14.47 -7.15
C GLN A 613 11.61 13.42 -6.70
N VAL A 614 12.90 13.75 -6.60
CA VAL A 614 13.90 12.82 -6.06
C VAL A 614 13.65 12.52 -4.58
N SER A 615 13.35 13.55 -3.78
CA SER A 615 12.96 13.38 -2.38
C SER A 615 11.68 12.54 -2.22
N LEU A 616 10.78 12.59 -3.20
CA LEU A 616 9.57 11.76 -3.25
C LEU A 616 9.90 10.28 -3.50
N ILE A 617 10.73 9.99 -4.48
CA ILE A 617 11.17 8.63 -4.82
C ILE A 617 11.88 7.97 -3.63
N ARG A 618 12.72 8.74 -2.91
CA ARG A 618 13.39 8.27 -1.70
C ARG A 618 12.39 7.93 -0.58
N ARG A 619 11.43 8.82 -0.29
CA ARG A 619 10.38 8.56 0.70
C ARG A 619 9.56 7.32 0.38
N ARG A 620 9.25 7.09 -0.90
CA ARG A 620 8.57 5.87 -1.36
C ARG A 620 9.45 4.64 -1.16
N LYS A 621 10.74 4.71 -1.47
CA LYS A 621 11.69 3.62 -1.21
C LYS A 621 11.70 3.24 0.27
N ASP A 622 11.77 4.23 1.16
CA ASP A 622 11.75 4.01 2.62
C ASP A 622 10.42 3.38 3.07
N ALA A 623 9.28 3.84 2.52
CA ALA A 623 7.96 3.24 2.81
C ALA A 623 7.85 1.79 2.30
N ILE A 624 8.37 1.47 1.11
CA ILE A 624 8.41 0.11 0.58
C ILE A 624 9.31 -0.80 1.43
N ALA A 625 10.46 -0.30 1.89
CA ALA A 625 11.33 -1.06 2.79
C ALA A 625 10.64 -1.37 4.13
N LYS A 626 9.87 -0.43 4.68
CA LYS A 626 9.04 -0.66 5.87
C LYS A 626 7.89 -1.62 5.61
N LEU A 627 7.30 -1.61 4.41
CA LEU A 627 6.24 -2.56 4.03
C LEU A 627 6.73 -4.01 4.10
N ALA A 628 8.02 -4.26 3.84
CA ALA A 628 8.61 -5.60 3.91
C ALA A 628 8.54 -6.25 5.30
N THR A 629 8.33 -5.48 6.37
CA THR A 629 8.16 -6.00 7.73
C THR A 629 6.71 -6.32 8.09
N HIS A 630 5.76 -6.10 7.17
CA HIS A 630 4.32 -6.25 7.41
C HIS A 630 3.74 -7.42 6.59
N SER A 631 3.98 -8.65 7.02
CA SER A 631 3.47 -9.88 6.38
C SER A 631 1.95 -9.90 6.22
N TYR A 632 1.19 -9.50 7.25
CA TYR A 632 -0.27 -9.43 7.19
C TYR A 632 -0.78 -8.48 6.09
N LEU A 633 -0.18 -7.30 5.96
CA LEU A 633 -0.53 -6.35 4.91
C LEU A 633 -0.13 -6.89 3.53
N LEU A 634 1.03 -7.55 3.40
CA LEU A 634 1.45 -8.17 2.15
C LEU A 634 0.53 -9.34 1.74
N ASP A 635 0.08 -10.17 2.69
CA ASP A 635 -0.95 -11.19 2.46
C ASP A 635 -2.25 -10.53 1.99
N SER A 636 -2.63 -9.41 2.60
CA SER A 636 -3.85 -8.67 2.25
C SER A 636 -3.79 -8.06 0.83
N LEU A 637 -2.61 -7.69 0.35
CA LEU A 637 -2.44 -7.13 -1.00
C LEU A 637 -2.29 -8.22 -2.07
N THR A 638 -1.57 -9.29 -1.77
CA THR A 638 -1.28 -10.36 -2.74
C THR A 638 -2.41 -11.39 -2.85
N ALA A 639 -3.10 -11.66 -1.75
CA ALA A 639 -4.18 -12.64 -1.65
C ALA A 639 -5.33 -12.16 -0.72
N PRO A 640 -6.00 -11.02 -1.01
CA PRO A 640 -7.01 -10.43 -0.13
C PRO A 640 -8.11 -11.42 0.28
N GLY A 641 -8.56 -12.31 -0.60
CA GLY A 641 -9.61 -13.30 -0.29
C GLY A 641 -9.24 -14.29 0.82
N GLN A 642 -7.95 -14.55 1.05
CA GLN A 642 -7.50 -15.45 2.13
C GLN A 642 -7.44 -14.77 3.50
N VAL A 643 -7.49 -13.43 3.50
CA VAL A 643 -7.39 -12.58 4.70
C VAL A 643 -8.72 -11.87 4.99
N LEU A 644 -9.62 -11.86 4.00
CA LEU A 644 -10.89 -11.18 4.08
C LEU A 644 -11.73 -11.76 5.22
N MET A 645 -12.09 -10.90 6.17
CA MET A 645 -13.09 -11.22 7.19
C MET A 645 -14.29 -10.32 6.99
N ASN A 646 -15.48 -10.91 7.07
CA ASN A 646 -16.74 -10.19 7.00
C ASN A 646 -17.57 -10.53 8.24
N ASN A 647 -17.72 -9.56 9.14
CA ASN A 647 -18.37 -9.77 10.44
C ASN A 647 -19.87 -9.41 10.43
N GLU A 648 -20.45 -9.31 9.23
CA GLU A 648 -21.84 -8.93 8.92
C GLU A 648 -22.39 -7.82 9.84
N ILE A 649 -22.45 -6.59 9.32
CA ILE A 649 -23.07 -5.49 10.08
C ILE A 649 -24.59 -5.53 9.89
N ALA A 650 -25.28 -5.95 10.95
CA ALA A 650 -26.73 -6.05 10.97
C ALA A 650 -27.43 -4.68 10.90
N ARG A 651 -26.84 -3.61 11.50
CA ARG A 651 -27.42 -2.25 11.55
C ARG A 651 -26.33 -1.18 11.54
N LEU A 652 -26.59 -0.07 10.84
CA LEU A 652 -25.74 1.12 10.89
C LEU A 652 -25.96 1.86 12.22
N PRO A 653 -24.90 2.50 12.79
CA PRO A 653 -25.01 3.36 13.96
C PRO A 653 -26.07 4.46 13.79
N VAL A 654 -26.10 5.12 12.63
CA VAL A 654 -27.11 6.12 12.29
C VAL A 654 -27.95 5.63 11.10
N PRO A 655 -29.29 5.67 11.18
CA PRO A 655 -30.13 5.39 10.02
C PRO A 655 -29.84 6.41 8.93
N LEU A 656 -29.24 5.96 7.83
CA LEU A 656 -29.10 6.76 6.62
C LEU A 656 -30.47 6.88 5.94
N ASP A 657 -30.82 8.10 5.54
CA ASP A 657 -32.06 8.37 4.84
C ASP A 657 -32.03 7.72 3.45
N LYS A 658 -32.96 6.79 3.21
CA LYS A 658 -33.09 6.03 1.96
C LYS A 658 -33.41 6.92 0.75
N ASP A 659 -33.95 8.12 0.99
CA ASP A 659 -34.24 9.08 -0.07
C ASP A 659 -32.98 9.86 -0.50
N THR A 660 -31.92 9.85 0.32
CA THR A 660 -30.64 10.53 0.05
C THR A 660 -29.51 9.58 -0.34
N VAL A 661 -29.53 8.34 0.17
CA VAL A 661 -28.52 7.30 -0.07
C VAL A 661 -29.16 6.14 -0.81
N ASP A 662 -28.76 5.92 -2.06
CA ASP A 662 -29.28 4.80 -2.85
C ASP A 662 -28.85 3.43 -2.30
N LYS A 663 -29.53 2.39 -2.78
CA LYS A 663 -29.33 1.01 -2.33
C LYS A 663 -27.88 0.55 -2.48
N SER A 664 -27.25 0.83 -3.62
CA SER A 664 -25.87 0.41 -3.90
C SER A 664 -24.90 1.07 -2.91
N LYS A 665 -25.00 2.39 -2.69
CA LYS A 665 -24.20 3.10 -1.68
C LYS A 665 -24.42 2.52 -0.28
N LEU A 666 -25.66 2.24 0.10
CA LEU A 666 -25.98 1.66 1.41
C LEU A 666 -25.38 0.26 1.58
N THR A 667 -25.48 -0.59 0.56
CA THR A 667 -24.84 -1.92 0.53
C THR A 667 -23.32 -1.77 0.68
N GLN A 668 -22.70 -0.86 -0.08
CA GLN A 668 -21.26 -0.63 0.01
C GLN A 668 -20.85 -0.12 1.38
N ILE A 669 -21.55 0.84 2.00
CA ILE A 669 -21.21 1.33 3.36
C ILE A 669 -21.26 0.19 4.38
N LYS A 670 -22.31 -0.64 4.37
CA LYS A 670 -22.41 -1.79 5.28
C LYS A 670 -21.29 -2.80 5.06
N THR A 671 -20.99 -3.11 3.80
CA THR A 671 -19.94 -4.05 3.41
C THR A 671 -18.57 -3.50 3.82
N ILE A 672 -18.28 -2.23 3.53
CA ILE A 672 -17.03 -1.56 3.91
C ILE A 672 -16.82 -1.61 5.41
N LEU A 673 -17.85 -1.35 6.21
CA LEU A 673 -17.75 -1.39 7.67
C LEU A 673 -17.57 -2.83 8.21
N GLY A 674 -18.02 -3.86 7.48
CA GLY A 674 -17.85 -5.28 7.85
C GLY A 674 -16.57 -5.95 7.33
N ALA A 675 -16.09 -5.55 6.14
CA ALA A 675 -15.00 -6.18 5.41
C ALA A 675 -13.62 -5.69 5.87
N ARG A 676 -12.74 -6.62 6.22
CA ARG A 676 -11.36 -6.34 6.68
C ARG A 676 -10.37 -7.28 5.99
N PRO A 677 -9.11 -6.87 5.79
CA PRO A 677 -8.56 -5.55 6.12
C PRO A 677 -8.60 -4.59 4.92
N ILE A 678 -8.80 -5.08 3.70
CA ILE A 678 -8.87 -4.26 2.49
C ILE A 678 -10.22 -4.43 1.79
N TYR A 679 -10.79 -3.30 1.33
CA TYR A 679 -11.95 -3.30 0.45
C TYR A 679 -11.77 -2.27 -0.66
N THR A 680 -12.36 -2.54 -1.82
CA THR A 680 -12.27 -1.66 -2.98
C THR A 680 -13.64 -1.30 -3.49
N VAL A 681 -13.85 -0.04 -3.84
CA VAL A 681 -15.10 0.43 -4.44
C VAL A 681 -14.84 1.02 -5.82
N GLN A 682 -15.48 0.47 -6.84
CA GLN A 682 -15.54 1.07 -8.15
C GLN A 682 -16.69 2.10 -8.18
N GLY A 683 -16.35 3.36 -8.43
CA GLY A 683 -17.32 4.44 -8.55
C GLY A 683 -17.29 5.10 -9.93
N PRO A 684 -18.23 4.73 -10.83
CA PRO A 684 -18.43 5.39 -12.12
C PRO A 684 -18.66 6.92 -12.03
N PRO A 685 -18.64 7.66 -13.16
CA PRO A 685 -18.95 9.09 -13.17
C PRO A 685 -20.33 9.40 -12.59
N GLY A 686 -20.40 10.41 -11.73
CA GLY A 686 -21.68 10.89 -11.17
C GLY A 686 -22.29 10.00 -10.08
N THR A 687 -21.63 8.92 -9.66
CA THR A 687 -22.18 8.00 -8.64
C THR A 687 -21.99 8.47 -7.21
N GLY A 688 -21.30 9.58 -6.98
CA GLY A 688 -21.21 10.20 -5.65
C GLY A 688 -20.20 9.56 -4.70
N LYS A 689 -19.10 9.00 -5.21
CA LYS A 689 -17.94 8.48 -4.41
C LYS A 689 -17.63 9.33 -3.18
N THR A 690 -17.37 10.62 -3.38
CA THR A 690 -16.99 11.54 -2.30
C THR A 690 -18.10 11.72 -1.27
N HIS A 691 -19.39 11.69 -1.67
CA HIS A 691 -20.51 11.74 -0.73
C HIS A 691 -20.61 10.45 0.10
N MET A 692 -20.40 9.29 -0.54
CA MET A 692 -20.32 8.00 0.15
C MET A 692 -19.23 8.01 1.22
N VAL A 693 -18.03 8.54 0.91
CA VAL A 693 -16.95 8.68 1.90
C VAL A 693 -17.37 9.57 3.06
N SER A 694 -18.01 10.71 2.80
CA SER A 694 -18.47 11.60 3.86
C SER A 694 -19.51 10.93 4.79
N TRP A 695 -20.45 10.14 4.25
CA TRP A 695 -21.37 9.35 5.07
C TRP A 695 -20.66 8.24 5.84
N LEU A 696 -19.75 7.51 5.20
CA LEU A 696 -18.95 6.47 5.84
C LEU A 696 -18.16 7.03 7.03
N LEU A 697 -17.51 8.18 6.88
CA LEU A 697 -16.75 8.83 7.96
C LEU A 697 -17.65 9.19 9.15
N ARG A 698 -18.87 9.65 8.88
CA ARG A 698 -19.84 9.90 9.93
C ARG A 698 -20.18 8.61 10.67
N GLU A 699 -20.46 7.51 9.97
CA GLU A 699 -20.74 6.23 10.62
C GLU A 699 -19.54 5.72 11.44
N ILE A 700 -18.31 5.81 10.88
CA ILE A 700 -17.08 5.41 11.59
C ILE A 700 -16.92 6.20 12.89
N LEU A 701 -17.09 7.53 12.85
CA LEU A 701 -16.84 8.40 14.00
C LEU A 701 -18.00 8.44 14.99
N GLU A 702 -19.22 8.12 14.56
CA GLU A 702 -20.34 7.93 15.48
C GLU A 702 -20.22 6.59 16.23
N GLU A 703 -19.77 5.53 15.54
CA GLU A 703 -19.45 4.23 16.15
C GLU A 703 -18.24 4.34 17.08
N ASP A 704 -17.21 5.10 16.68
CA ASP A 704 -16.00 5.30 17.47
C ASP A 704 -15.45 6.73 17.37
N PRO A 705 -15.78 7.60 18.34
CA PRO A 705 -15.35 9.00 18.34
C PRO A 705 -13.83 9.22 18.42
N VAL A 706 -13.07 8.19 18.80
CA VAL A 706 -11.60 8.22 18.90
C VAL A 706 -10.89 7.57 17.72
N ALA A 707 -11.64 7.09 16.71
CA ALA A 707 -11.05 6.50 15.52
C ALA A 707 -10.20 7.53 14.77
N GLN A 708 -9.02 7.11 14.34
CA GLN A 708 -8.11 7.93 13.55
C GLN A 708 -8.17 7.50 12.09
N VAL A 709 -8.62 8.41 11.23
CA VAL A 709 -8.84 8.15 9.81
C VAL A 709 -7.88 9.01 8.98
N LEU A 710 -6.98 8.34 8.27
CA LEU A 710 -6.18 8.94 7.22
C LEU A 710 -6.98 8.95 5.93
N ILE A 711 -7.15 10.13 5.32
CA ILE A 711 -7.74 10.26 4.01
C ILE A 711 -6.75 10.86 3.02
N THR A 712 -6.53 10.14 1.94
CA THR A 712 -5.57 10.52 0.90
C THR A 712 -6.17 10.50 -0.49
N ALA A 713 -5.59 11.33 -1.36
CA ALA A 713 -5.79 11.29 -2.79
C ALA A 713 -4.50 11.71 -3.51
N GLN A 714 -4.40 11.41 -4.80
CA GLN A 714 -3.19 11.70 -5.58
C GLN A 714 -2.89 13.21 -5.70
N ALA A 715 -3.93 14.05 -5.71
CA ALA A 715 -3.81 15.48 -6.00
C ALA A 715 -4.40 16.34 -4.86
N HIS A 716 -3.76 17.48 -4.58
CA HIS A 716 -4.20 18.42 -3.53
C HIS A 716 -5.67 18.84 -3.69
N HIS A 717 -6.10 19.18 -4.91
CA HIS A 717 -7.48 19.57 -5.20
C HIS A 717 -8.50 18.48 -4.83
N ALA A 718 -8.20 17.20 -5.08
CA ALA A 718 -9.10 16.11 -4.73
C ALA A 718 -9.29 16.01 -3.20
N VAL A 719 -8.21 16.16 -2.45
CA VAL A 719 -8.24 16.18 -0.98
C VAL A 719 -9.08 17.35 -0.45
N ASP A 720 -8.93 18.54 -1.04
CA ASP A 720 -9.65 19.73 -0.60
C ASP A 720 -11.16 19.65 -0.89
N VAL A 721 -11.53 19.12 -2.06
CA VAL A 721 -12.94 18.87 -2.43
C VAL A 721 -13.57 17.89 -1.46
N LEU A 722 -12.89 16.78 -1.17
CA LEU A 722 -13.36 15.79 -0.20
C LEU A 722 -13.54 16.44 1.17
N ARG A 723 -12.53 17.15 1.68
CA ARG A 723 -12.62 17.84 2.98
C ARG A 723 -13.82 18.77 3.03
N SER A 724 -14.02 19.61 2.01
CA SER A 724 -15.16 20.56 1.98
C SER A 724 -16.52 19.87 2.06
N LYS A 725 -16.65 18.64 1.53
CA LYS A 725 -17.88 17.85 1.62
C LYS A 725 -18.05 17.20 2.98
N VAL A 726 -16.96 16.71 3.56
CA VAL A 726 -16.95 16.16 4.91
C VAL A 726 -17.33 17.24 5.92
N ASP A 727 -16.72 18.42 5.85
CA ASP A 727 -17.00 19.56 6.72
C ASP A 727 -18.50 19.90 6.71
N LYS A 728 -19.14 19.93 5.53
CA LYS A 728 -20.59 20.16 5.38
C LYS A 728 -21.47 19.12 6.09
N ILE A 729 -21.08 17.83 6.09
CA ILE A 729 -21.85 16.80 6.80
C ILE A 729 -21.74 16.99 8.31
N PHE A 730 -20.60 17.45 8.81
CA PHE A 730 -20.38 17.71 10.23
C PHE A 730 -20.86 19.09 10.70
N GLU A 731 -21.34 19.97 9.81
CA GLU A 731 -21.95 21.25 10.21
C GLU A 731 -23.13 21.07 11.16
N ALA A 732 -23.95 20.04 10.93
CA ALA A 732 -25.10 19.70 11.78
C ALA A 732 -24.69 19.12 13.15
N VAL A 733 -23.43 18.71 13.33
CA VAL A 733 -22.91 18.18 14.60
C VAL A 733 -22.47 19.36 15.48
N PRO A 734 -22.86 19.40 16.77
CA PRO A 734 -22.42 20.45 17.70
C PRO A 734 -20.90 20.57 17.74
N GLU A 735 -20.37 21.79 17.78
CA GLU A 735 -18.93 22.06 17.68
C GLU A 735 -18.07 21.24 18.66
N ARG A 736 -18.56 21.02 19.90
CA ARG A 736 -17.88 20.20 20.92
C ARG A 736 -17.77 18.70 20.58
N ARG A 737 -18.55 18.20 19.63
CA ARG A 737 -18.58 16.81 19.17
C ARG A 737 -18.06 16.65 17.74
N ARG A 738 -17.64 17.75 17.09
CA ARG A 738 -17.05 17.66 15.75
C ARG A 738 -15.68 16.97 15.84
N PRO A 739 -15.35 16.09 14.88
CA PRO A 739 -14.05 15.44 14.87
C PRO A 739 -12.93 16.48 14.66
N LEU A 740 -11.80 16.26 15.31
CA LEU A 740 -10.61 17.07 15.09
C LEU A 740 -10.01 16.70 13.73
N ALA A 741 -10.04 17.64 12.78
CA ALA A 741 -9.60 17.42 11.41
C ALA A 741 -8.41 18.32 11.04
N ILE A 742 -7.35 17.73 10.47
CA ILE A 742 -6.14 18.46 10.05
C ILE A 742 -5.80 18.20 8.57
N ARG A 743 -5.23 19.19 7.90
CA ARG A 743 -4.64 19.07 6.55
C ARG A 743 -3.11 19.12 6.65
N LEU A 744 -2.44 18.03 6.30
CA LEU A 744 -0.98 17.96 6.21
C LEU A 744 -0.50 18.41 4.84
N ARG A 745 0.36 19.42 4.79
CA ARG A 745 0.99 19.89 3.55
C ARG A 745 2.41 20.29 3.88
N SER A 746 3.37 19.50 3.39
CA SER A 746 4.78 19.84 3.49
C SER A 746 5.01 21.26 2.99
N THR A 747 5.43 22.16 3.89
CA THR A 747 5.84 23.55 3.59
C THR A 747 7.21 23.58 2.92
N SER A 748 7.42 22.76 1.90
CA SER A 748 8.66 22.71 1.11
C SER A 748 8.72 23.81 0.05
N ARG A 749 8.07 24.94 0.30
CA ARG A 749 8.42 26.21 -0.33
C ARG A 749 9.14 27.07 0.70
N GLY A 750 10.44 26.82 0.85
CA GLY A 750 11.39 27.83 1.29
C GLY A 750 11.55 28.96 0.26
N ARG A 751 10.45 29.45 -0.33
CA ARG A 751 10.48 30.70 -1.11
C ARG A 751 10.33 31.83 -0.12
N LYS A 752 11.44 32.51 0.16
CA LYS A 752 11.48 33.77 0.91
C LYS A 752 10.65 34.89 0.24
N ASP A 753 10.19 34.68 -1.00
CA ASP A 753 9.68 35.74 -1.88
C ASP A 753 8.16 35.66 -2.17
N ILE A 754 7.42 34.70 -1.57
CA ILE A 754 5.95 34.72 -1.62
C ILE A 754 5.46 35.44 -0.36
N PRO A 755 4.73 36.56 -0.46
CA PRO A 755 4.13 37.22 0.70
C PRO A 755 3.35 36.19 1.51
N GLN A 756 3.61 36.12 2.82
CA GLN A 756 2.96 35.22 3.76
C GLN A 756 1.45 35.16 3.47
N MET A 757 1.01 34.08 2.83
CA MET A 757 -0.41 33.78 2.76
C MET A 757 -0.84 33.50 4.21
N THR A 758 -1.97 34.06 4.61
CA THR A 758 -2.70 33.66 5.82
C THR A 758 -2.69 32.13 5.96
N PRO A 759 -2.58 31.56 7.17
CA PRO A 759 -2.61 30.12 7.39
C PRO A 759 -3.72 29.48 6.55
N GLU A 760 -3.35 28.53 5.69
CA GLU A 760 -4.32 27.89 4.80
C GLU A 760 -5.38 27.20 5.64
N ASN A 761 -6.66 27.36 5.24
CA ASN A 761 -7.81 26.84 5.95
C ASN A 761 -7.56 25.39 6.39
N GLY A 762 -7.63 25.10 7.69
CA GLY A 762 -7.47 23.80 8.36
C GLY A 762 -6.11 23.11 8.20
N SER A 763 -5.06 23.87 7.89
CA SER A 763 -3.68 23.44 8.17
C SER A 763 -3.52 23.12 9.65
N GLU A 764 -2.61 22.21 9.99
CA GLU A 764 -2.32 21.84 11.38
C GLU A 764 -2.03 23.07 12.26
N GLN A 765 -1.21 24.00 11.78
CA GLN A 765 -0.89 25.23 12.51
C GLN A 765 -2.13 26.09 12.79
N GLN A 766 -3.06 26.19 11.83
CA GLN A 766 -4.31 26.93 12.05
C GLN A 766 -5.21 26.21 13.05
N VAL A 767 -5.38 24.89 12.91
CA VAL A 767 -6.22 24.10 13.82
C VAL A 767 -5.69 24.19 15.24
N THR A 768 -4.37 24.09 15.41
CA THR A 768 -3.69 24.27 16.70
C THR A 768 -3.97 25.66 17.29
N ARG A 769 -3.88 26.72 16.48
CA ARG A 769 -4.23 28.08 16.90
C ARG A 769 -5.69 28.20 17.30
N ASP A 770 -6.62 27.67 16.51
CA ASP A 770 -8.06 27.76 16.77
C ASP A 770 -8.42 27.03 18.07
N LEU A 771 -7.82 25.86 18.35
CA LEU A 771 -7.98 25.15 19.61
C LEU A 771 -7.48 25.94 20.82
N LEU A 772 -6.31 26.59 20.71
CA LEU A 772 -5.77 27.42 21.78
C LEU A 772 -6.64 28.65 22.05
N LEU A 773 -7.15 29.30 21.00
CA LEU A 773 -8.10 30.42 21.12
C LEU A 773 -9.40 29.98 21.81
N GLN A 774 -9.95 28.81 21.44
CA GLN A 774 -11.11 28.26 22.11
C GLN A 774 -10.83 27.90 23.58
N ALA A 775 -9.63 27.45 23.91
CA ALA A 775 -9.23 27.19 25.29
C ALA A 775 -9.18 28.49 26.10
N ILE A 776 -8.59 29.56 25.54
CA ILE A 776 -8.57 30.92 26.12
C ILE A 776 -10.00 31.39 26.42
N ASP A 777 -10.87 31.41 25.40
CA ASP A 777 -12.26 31.89 25.55
C ASP A 777 -13.01 31.14 26.67
N ARG A 778 -12.78 29.82 26.79
CA ARG A 778 -13.41 28.99 27.83
C ARG A 778 -12.85 29.25 29.22
N ILE A 779 -11.54 29.43 29.36
CA ILE A 779 -10.89 29.73 30.63
C ILE A 779 -11.35 31.12 31.12
N GLU A 780 -11.41 32.10 30.22
CA GLU A 780 -11.90 33.45 30.53
C GLU A 780 -13.38 33.44 30.93
N ALA A 781 -14.23 32.68 30.23
CA ALA A 781 -15.66 32.57 30.52
C ALA A 781 -15.97 31.94 31.90
N LEU A 782 -15.05 31.15 32.47
CA LEU A 782 -15.19 30.60 33.82
C LEU A 782 -14.96 31.65 34.93
N GLY A 783 -14.46 32.84 34.57
CA GLY A 783 -14.15 33.91 35.52
C GLY A 783 -12.94 33.54 36.37
N VAL A 784 -11.73 33.73 35.85
CA VAL A 784 -10.48 33.39 36.56
C VAL A 784 -10.34 34.29 37.80
N PRO A 785 -10.45 33.76 39.04
CA PRO A 785 -10.19 34.53 40.24
C PRO A 785 -8.70 34.88 40.29
N ALA A 786 -8.36 36.08 40.77
CA ALA A 786 -6.96 36.53 40.91
C ALA A 786 -6.07 35.62 41.79
N GLU A 787 -6.65 34.64 42.49
CA GLU A 787 -6.00 33.73 43.42
C GLU A 787 -5.80 32.30 42.86
N ALA A 788 -6.27 31.99 41.64
CA ALA A 788 -6.18 30.66 41.06
C ALA A 788 -4.97 30.53 40.11
N SER A 789 -3.81 30.10 40.64
CA SER A 789 -2.55 30.09 39.90
C SER A 789 -2.59 29.22 38.64
N VAL A 790 -3.19 28.04 38.71
CA VAL A 790 -3.16 27.06 37.60
C VAL A 790 -3.91 27.60 36.37
N GLN A 791 -5.12 28.14 36.51
CA GLN A 791 -5.85 28.68 35.36
C GLN A 791 -5.15 29.89 34.73
N ALA A 792 -4.52 30.73 35.54
CA ALA A 792 -3.74 31.87 35.05
C ALA A 792 -2.49 31.41 34.28
N ASP A 793 -1.76 30.41 34.81
CA ASP A 793 -0.59 29.82 34.16
C ASP A 793 -0.96 29.17 32.81
N TRP A 794 -2.09 28.46 32.76
CA TRP A 794 -2.61 27.88 31.51
C TRP A 794 -3.00 28.96 30.50
N LEU A 795 -3.65 30.04 30.95
CA LEU A 795 -4.04 31.15 30.08
C LEU A 795 -2.81 31.83 29.48
N GLU A 796 -1.79 32.12 30.30
CA GLU A 796 -0.51 32.67 29.86
C GLU A 796 0.22 31.75 28.87
N ALA A 797 0.26 30.44 29.15
CA ALA A 797 0.85 29.45 28.25
C ALA A 797 0.11 29.42 26.89
N CYS A 798 -1.22 29.42 26.90
CA CYS A 798 -2.02 29.45 25.68
C CYS A 798 -1.76 30.72 24.86
N HIS A 799 -1.75 31.91 25.49
CA HIS A 799 -1.43 33.16 24.80
C HIS A 799 -0.02 33.15 24.21
N THR A 800 0.95 32.62 24.96
CA THR A 800 2.34 32.50 24.51
C THR A 800 2.44 31.60 23.29
N MET A 801 1.79 30.43 23.31
CA MET A 801 1.76 29.52 22.17
C MET A 801 1.04 30.12 20.96
N VAL A 802 -0.07 30.85 21.14
CA VAL A 802 -0.78 31.54 20.05
C VAL A 802 0.11 32.60 19.41
N ALA A 803 0.84 33.38 20.21
CA ALA A 803 1.80 34.37 19.72
C ALA A 803 2.97 33.70 18.96
N ASP A 804 3.49 32.59 19.50
CA ASP A 804 4.59 31.82 18.91
C ASP A 804 4.20 31.19 17.56
N LEU A 805 2.95 30.74 17.40
CA LEU A 805 2.41 30.21 16.14
C LEU A 805 2.32 31.24 15.01
N VAL A 806 2.42 32.54 15.31
CA VAL A 806 2.51 33.60 14.31
C VAL A 806 3.97 33.88 13.93
N SER A 807 4.92 33.44 14.75
CA SER A 807 6.36 33.57 14.52
C SER A 807 6.90 32.51 13.54
N GLN A 808 8.06 32.77 12.93
CA GLN A 808 8.67 31.87 11.95
C GLN A 808 9.26 30.58 12.56
N ASN A 809 9.56 30.56 13.85
CA ASN A 809 10.26 29.45 14.50
C ASN A 809 9.36 28.55 15.36
N ALA A 810 8.20 29.04 15.82
CA ALA A 810 7.13 28.29 16.52
C ALA A 810 7.61 27.12 17.43
N GLU A 811 8.72 27.30 18.16
CA GLU A 811 9.37 26.22 18.94
C GLU A 811 8.61 25.94 20.24
N ILE A 812 7.97 26.95 20.85
CA ILE A 812 7.19 26.79 22.08
C ILE A 812 5.92 26.00 21.79
N ALA A 813 5.26 26.27 20.67
CA ALA A 813 4.04 25.57 20.28
C ALA A 813 4.31 24.19 19.66
N LYS A 814 5.56 23.85 19.33
CA LYS A 814 5.93 22.64 18.58
C LYS A 814 5.44 21.33 19.20
N GLU A 815 5.62 21.14 20.49
CA GLU A 815 5.16 19.92 21.17
C GLU A 815 3.63 19.81 21.16
N PHE A 816 2.94 20.94 21.37
CA PHE A 816 1.48 20.98 21.32
C PHE A 816 0.96 20.73 19.90
N ARG A 817 1.64 21.24 18.87
CA ARG A 817 1.36 20.94 17.45
C ARG A 817 1.50 19.44 17.17
N GLU A 818 2.56 18.80 17.65
CA GLU A 818 2.73 17.36 17.50
C GLU A 818 1.65 16.57 18.25
N LEU A 819 1.23 17.04 19.42
CA LEU A 819 0.09 16.45 20.14
C LEU A 819 -1.20 16.56 19.32
N VAL A 820 -1.49 17.72 18.72
CA VAL A 820 -2.65 17.93 17.84
C VAL A 820 -2.59 17.01 16.62
N LYS A 821 -1.41 16.88 15.98
CA LYS A 821 -1.20 15.95 14.85
C LYS A 821 -1.53 14.51 15.24
N ARG A 822 -1.00 14.06 16.37
CA ARG A 822 -1.17 12.69 16.87
C ARG A 822 -2.59 12.41 17.38
N SER A 823 -3.35 13.46 17.74
CA SER A 823 -4.71 13.33 18.30
C SER A 823 -5.82 13.60 17.28
N ALA A 824 -5.48 13.97 16.03
CA ALA A 824 -6.48 14.23 15.01
C ALA A 824 -7.30 12.97 14.69
N SER A 825 -8.63 13.12 14.69
CA SER A 825 -9.57 12.09 14.27
C SER A 825 -9.54 11.90 12.76
N ILE A 826 -9.35 12.99 12.00
CA ILE A 826 -9.26 12.96 10.54
C ILE A 826 -8.00 13.68 10.08
N THR A 827 -7.14 12.97 9.34
CA THR A 827 -5.95 13.54 8.72
C THR A 827 -6.08 13.52 7.21
N TYR A 828 -6.07 14.70 6.58
CA TYR A 828 -6.13 14.87 5.14
C TYR A 828 -4.72 15.08 4.56
N SER A 829 -4.31 14.23 3.63
CA SER A 829 -2.99 14.31 3.01
C SER A 829 -3.00 13.95 1.52
N THR A 830 -1.98 14.34 0.75
CA THR A 830 -1.75 13.65 -0.53
C THR A 830 -1.06 12.32 -0.28
N THR A 831 -1.21 11.36 -1.18
CA THR A 831 -0.71 9.98 -1.01
C THR A 831 0.78 9.89 -0.67
N ASN A 832 1.58 10.89 -1.06
CA ASN A 832 3.03 10.91 -0.86
C ASN A 832 3.53 12.22 -0.21
N ASP A 833 2.74 12.84 0.67
CA ASP A 833 3.14 14.09 1.35
C ASP A 833 4.39 13.89 2.24
N GLY A 834 5.16 14.96 2.43
CA GLY A 834 6.39 14.95 3.25
C GLY A 834 6.11 14.80 4.72
N ASP A 835 5.11 15.53 5.21
CA ASP A 835 4.73 15.50 6.62
C ASP A 835 4.11 14.15 6.98
N LEU A 836 3.34 13.57 6.06
CA LEU A 836 2.80 12.23 6.24
C LEU A 836 3.91 11.17 6.36
N ALA A 837 4.95 11.26 5.54
CA ALA A 837 6.09 10.35 5.62
C ALA A 837 6.90 10.53 6.92
N ALA A 838 7.03 11.77 7.40
CA ALA A 838 7.69 12.09 8.66
C ALA A 838 6.95 11.52 9.89
N LEU A 839 5.61 11.41 9.82
CA LEU A 839 4.81 10.77 10.87
C LEU A 839 4.96 9.25 10.91
N GLY A 840 5.44 8.62 9.83
CA GLY A 840 5.38 7.17 9.64
C GLY A 840 6.33 6.30 10.45
N SER A 841 6.87 6.79 11.57
CA SER A 841 7.41 5.94 12.63
C SER A 841 6.56 5.96 13.90
N ASP A 842 5.73 6.99 14.09
CA ASP A 842 5.16 7.33 15.40
C ASP A 842 3.62 7.33 15.38
N VAL A 843 2.98 7.28 14.21
CA VAL A 843 1.53 7.36 14.04
C VAL A 843 1.00 6.22 13.19
N SER A 844 -0.05 5.58 13.69
CA SER A 844 -0.86 4.59 12.99
C SER A 844 -2.31 5.04 12.93
N TYR A 845 -3.01 4.69 11.85
CA TYR A 845 -4.41 5.03 11.62
C TYR A 845 -5.27 3.78 11.61
N ASP A 846 -6.45 3.86 12.23
CA ASP A 846 -7.43 2.76 12.19
C ASP A 846 -7.95 2.55 10.76
N TRP A 847 -8.05 3.63 9.98
CA TRP A 847 -8.46 3.61 8.58
C TRP A 847 -7.51 4.43 7.70
N ALA A 848 -7.17 3.88 6.54
CA ALA A 848 -6.57 4.60 5.42
C ALA A 848 -7.51 4.52 4.22
N ILE A 849 -8.15 5.65 3.90
CA ILE A 849 -9.06 5.81 2.76
C ILE A 849 -8.30 6.49 1.64
N VAL A 850 -8.24 5.86 0.47
CA VAL A 850 -7.59 6.42 -0.73
C VAL A 850 -8.65 6.68 -1.80
N GLU A 851 -8.96 7.95 -2.06
CA GLU A 851 -9.81 8.37 -3.17
C GLU A 851 -9.00 8.49 -4.46
N GLU A 852 -9.66 8.25 -5.59
CA GLU A 852 -9.04 8.25 -6.93
C GLU A 852 -7.91 7.20 -7.08
N ALA A 853 -8.00 6.10 -6.34
CA ALA A 853 -7.00 5.02 -6.31
C ALA A 853 -6.74 4.37 -7.69
N GLY A 854 -7.68 4.47 -8.62
CA GLY A 854 -7.50 4.03 -10.01
C GLY A 854 -6.46 4.82 -10.81
N LYS A 855 -6.01 5.99 -10.31
CA LYS A 855 -5.01 6.86 -10.93
C LYS A 855 -3.63 6.79 -10.27
N VAL A 856 -3.51 5.94 -9.26
CA VAL A 856 -2.33 5.86 -8.41
C VAL A 856 -1.55 4.60 -8.78
N HIS A 857 -0.23 4.72 -8.95
CA HIS A 857 0.62 3.55 -9.15
C HIS A 857 0.76 2.75 -7.85
N GLY A 858 1.06 1.46 -7.93
CA GLY A 858 1.17 0.61 -6.74
C GLY A 858 2.16 1.11 -5.70
N PHE A 859 3.33 1.58 -6.14
CA PHE A 859 4.37 2.12 -5.25
C PHE A 859 3.96 3.43 -4.56
N GLU A 860 3.01 4.18 -5.10
CA GLU A 860 2.49 5.39 -4.47
C GLU A 860 1.55 5.06 -3.30
N LEU A 861 0.94 3.87 -3.29
CA LEU A 861 0.05 3.41 -2.22
C LEU A 861 0.80 2.85 -1.01
N ALA A 862 2.11 2.61 -1.11
CA ALA A 862 2.90 2.01 -0.04
C ALA A 862 2.81 2.78 1.28
N LEU A 863 2.86 4.12 1.23
CA LEU A 863 2.79 4.96 2.43
C LEU A 863 1.42 4.91 3.13
N PRO A 864 0.27 5.22 2.49
CA PRO A 864 -1.02 5.13 3.17
C PRO A 864 -1.37 3.68 3.55
N MET A 865 -0.87 2.68 2.81
CA MET A 865 -1.05 1.28 3.19
C MET A 865 -0.29 0.94 4.48
N PHE A 866 0.98 1.33 4.57
CA PHE A 866 1.78 1.10 5.77
C PHE A 866 1.22 1.81 7.02
N LEU A 867 0.66 3.03 6.86
CA LEU A 867 0.18 3.82 7.99
C LEU A 867 -1.20 3.39 8.53
N GLY A 868 -2.01 2.70 7.73
CA GLY A 868 -3.36 2.28 8.11
C GLY A 868 -3.42 0.81 8.54
N HIS A 869 -4.41 0.43 9.33
CA HIS A 869 -4.72 -0.97 9.65
C HIS A 869 -5.88 -1.53 8.83
N ARG A 870 -6.71 -0.65 8.27
CA ARG A 870 -7.83 -0.97 7.38
C ARG A 870 -7.81 -0.06 6.17
N TRP A 871 -7.91 -0.65 4.97
CA TRP A 871 -7.72 0.07 3.71
C TRP A 871 -8.98 0.08 2.88
N LEU A 872 -9.39 1.28 2.48
CA LEU A 872 -10.48 1.49 1.54
C LEU A 872 -9.93 2.19 0.31
N LEU A 873 -9.90 1.47 -0.81
CA LEU A 873 -9.49 2.04 -2.10
C LEU A 873 -10.73 2.37 -2.92
N ILE A 874 -10.87 3.63 -3.35
CA ILE A 874 -12.03 4.08 -4.12
C ILE A 874 -11.53 4.68 -5.43
N GLY A 875 -12.01 4.16 -6.55
CA GLY A 875 -11.51 4.57 -7.86
C GLY A 875 -12.43 4.17 -9.00
N ASP A 876 -11.97 4.42 -10.22
CA ASP A 876 -12.64 3.94 -11.42
C ASP A 876 -11.60 3.53 -12.48
N PRO A 877 -11.38 2.22 -12.70
CA PRO A 877 -10.40 1.72 -13.65
C PRO A 877 -10.82 1.97 -15.11
N LYS A 878 -12.08 2.36 -15.35
CA LYS A 878 -12.59 2.74 -16.68
C LYS A 878 -12.39 4.22 -17.00
N GLN A 879 -11.84 5.01 -16.08
CA GLN A 879 -11.39 6.41 -16.31
C GLN A 879 -9.86 6.48 -16.44
N LEU A 880 -9.28 7.69 -16.47
CA LEU A 880 -7.86 7.89 -16.75
C LEU A 880 -6.97 6.99 -15.89
N PRO A 881 -6.00 6.28 -16.50
CA PRO A 881 -5.04 5.45 -15.77
C PRO A 881 -4.02 6.33 -15.02
N PRO A 882 -3.14 5.72 -14.21
CA PRO A 882 -2.01 6.41 -13.61
C PRO A 882 -1.16 7.19 -14.61
N TYR A 883 -0.62 8.32 -14.16
CA TYR A 883 0.19 9.21 -15.00
C TYR A 883 1.40 8.47 -15.59
N ARG A 884 1.62 8.62 -16.90
CA ARG A 884 2.70 7.97 -17.67
C ARG A 884 2.71 6.44 -17.60
N ILE A 885 1.57 5.78 -17.35
CA ILE A 885 1.50 4.30 -17.31
C ILE A 885 2.16 3.62 -18.53
N GLU A 886 2.08 4.23 -19.71
CA GLU A 886 2.70 3.72 -20.94
C GLU A 886 4.22 3.63 -20.86
N ASP A 887 4.88 4.53 -20.12
CA ASP A 887 6.33 4.45 -19.92
C ASP A 887 6.68 3.31 -18.95
N TYR A 888 5.84 3.03 -17.96
CA TYR A 888 5.99 1.85 -17.10
C TYR A 888 5.74 0.56 -17.87
N ASP A 889 4.75 0.53 -18.78
CA ASP A 889 4.52 -0.60 -19.68
C ASP A 889 5.76 -0.86 -20.55
N LYS A 890 6.39 0.18 -21.12
CA LYS A 890 7.66 0.05 -21.87
C LYS A 890 8.79 -0.49 -20.99
N ALA A 891 8.90 -0.01 -19.75
CA ALA A 891 9.90 -0.46 -18.79
C ALA A 891 9.73 -1.95 -18.46
N ILE A 892 8.50 -2.36 -18.23
CA ILE A 892 8.13 -3.74 -17.90
C ILE A 892 8.29 -4.67 -19.11
N ALA A 893 8.00 -4.19 -20.32
CA ALA A 893 8.21 -4.96 -21.54
C ALA A 893 9.68 -5.37 -21.73
N GLU A 894 10.62 -4.61 -21.18
CA GLU A 894 12.05 -4.86 -21.27
C GLU A 894 12.75 -4.68 -19.91
N VAL A 895 12.36 -5.49 -18.93
CA VAL A 895 12.90 -5.39 -17.55
C VAL A 895 14.43 -5.47 -17.55
N ALA A 896 15.03 -6.39 -18.31
CA ALA A 896 16.48 -6.58 -18.33
C ALA A 896 17.24 -5.31 -18.78
N SER A 897 16.82 -4.68 -19.88
CA SER A 897 17.45 -3.44 -20.38
C SER A 897 17.17 -2.26 -19.46
N THR A 898 16.00 -2.23 -18.81
CA THR A 898 15.64 -1.22 -17.80
C THR A 898 16.55 -1.34 -16.57
N VAL A 899 16.77 -2.54 -16.05
CA VAL A 899 17.68 -2.78 -14.91
C VAL A 899 19.13 -2.45 -15.28
N GLN A 900 19.57 -2.79 -16.49
CA GLN A 900 20.89 -2.39 -16.98
C GLN A 900 21.05 -0.87 -17.02
N ALA A 901 20.02 -0.13 -17.45
CA ALA A 901 20.04 1.33 -17.44
C ALA A 901 20.09 1.90 -16.01
N LEU A 902 19.34 1.30 -15.06
CA LEU A 902 19.41 1.68 -13.65
C LEU A 902 20.80 1.46 -13.06
N GLU A 903 21.47 0.37 -13.45
CA GLU A 903 22.82 0.06 -12.99
C GLU A 903 23.84 1.12 -13.43
N GLN A 904 23.73 1.58 -14.68
CA GLN A 904 24.59 2.60 -15.28
C GLN A 904 24.40 3.98 -14.63
N LEU A 905 23.31 4.21 -13.88
CA LEU A 905 23.12 5.45 -13.15
C LEU A 905 24.15 5.56 -12.02
N GLN A 906 25.03 6.56 -12.08
CA GLN A 906 25.99 6.88 -11.02
C GLN A 906 25.36 7.75 -9.91
N LEU A 907 24.28 7.25 -9.29
CA LEU A 907 23.66 7.88 -8.12
C LEU A 907 24.05 7.16 -6.83
N PRO A 908 24.11 7.88 -5.69
CA PRO A 908 24.36 7.26 -4.40
C PRO A 908 23.27 6.24 -4.02
N ASN A 909 23.67 5.22 -3.25
CA ASN A 909 22.83 4.08 -2.85
C ASN A 909 21.52 4.47 -2.14
N LYS A 910 21.45 5.66 -1.55
CA LYS A 910 20.22 6.19 -0.95
C LYS A 910 19.08 6.40 -1.97
N ASN A 911 19.40 6.64 -3.25
CA ASN A 911 18.42 6.93 -4.30
C ASN A 911 18.13 5.69 -5.16
N VAL A 912 19.18 4.96 -5.58
CA VAL A 912 19.04 3.75 -6.41
C VAL A 912 18.93 2.52 -5.51
N ASP A 913 17.97 1.63 -5.79
CA ASP A 913 17.82 0.36 -5.07
C ASP A 913 18.83 -0.68 -5.58
N ARG A 914 20.08 -0.58 -5.10
CA ARG A 914 21.18 -1.49 -5.49
C ARG A 914 20.91 -2.93 -5.05
N ASP A 915 20.21 -3.13 -3.93
CA ASP A 915 19.89 -4.48 -3.43
C ASP A 915 19.00 -5.23 -4.42
N PHE A 916 17.96 -4.55 -4.94
CA PHE A 916 17.13 -5.11 -6.01
C PHE A 916 17.95 -5.40 -7.29
N ILE A 917 18.84 -4.49 -7.70
CA ILE A 917 19.67 -4.67 -8.90
C ILE A 917 20.62 -5.87 -8.74
N HIS A 918 21.25 -6.02 -7.57
CA HIS A 918 22.11 -7.16 -7.30
C HIS A 918 21.32 -8.47 -7.30
N GLY A 919 20.18 -8.53 -6.59
CA GLY A 919 19.31 -9.70 -6.59
C GLY A 919 18.71 -10.03 -7.97
N TRP A 920 18.60 -9.05 -8.88
CA TRP A 920 18.20 -9.29 -10.27
C TRP A 920 19.26 -10.06 -11.06
N ARG A 921 20.57 -9.80 -10.84
CA ARG A 921 21.66 -10.46 -11.59
C ARG A 921 21.72 -11.96 -11.35
N ASP A 922 21.32 -12.39 -10.16
CA ASP A 922 21.35 -13.79 -9.76
C ASP A 922 20.13 -14.57 -10.28
N ARG A 923 19.16 -13.90 -10.92
CA ARG A 923 17.97 -14.55 -11.49
C ARG A 923 18.26 -15.24 -12.82
N THR A 924 17.79 -16.47 -12.92
CA THR A 924 17.70 -17.21 -14.19
C THR A 924 16.78 -16.50 -15.18
N GLU A 925 16.96 -16.78 -16.47
CA GLU A 925 16.12 -16.22 -17.54
C GLU A 925 14.61 -16.50 -17.31
N GLN A 926 14.28 -17.70 -16.82
CA GLN A 926 12.90 -18.07 -16.49
C GLN A 926 12.32 -17.19 -15.37
N GLN A 927 13.08 -16.96 -14.28
CA GLN A 927 12.66 -16.10 -13.19
C GLN A 927 12.48 -14.63 -13.65
N GLN A 928 13.32 -14.15 -14.57
CA GLN A 928 13.19 -12.82 -15.16
C GLN A 928 11.90 -12.69 -15.97
N GLN A 929 11.57 -13.69 -16.80
CA GLN A 929 10.33 -13.73 -17.58
C GLN A 929 9.09 -13.85 -16.68
N ASP A 930 9.18 -14.62 -15.59
CA ASP A 930 8.12 -14.75 -14.59
C ASP A 930 7.87 -13.42 -13.87
N PHE A 931 8.94 -12.72 -13.48
CA PHE A 931 8.84 -11.39 -12.88
C PHE A 931 8.26 -10.35 -13.86
N GLN A 932 8.65 -10.39 -15.14
CA GLN A 932 8.06 -9.53 -16.16
C GLN A 932 6.54 -9.74 -16.26
N ARG A 933 6.09 -10.99 -16.38
CA ARG A 933 4.65 -11.34 -16.41
C ARG A 933 3.94 -10.88 -15.13
N TYR A 934 4.61 -11.00 -13.99
CA TYR A 934 4.12 -10.53 -12.71
C TYR A 934 3.90 -9.02 -12.73
N CYS A 935 4.89 -8.23 -13.13
CA CYS A 935 4.81 -6.78 -13.24
C CYS A 935 3.68 -6.33 -14.19
N THR A 936 3.53 -6.97 -15.36
CA THR A 936 2.44 -6.65 -16.30
C THR A 936 1.06 -6.87 -15.66
N ARG A 937 0.92 -7.94 -14.86
CA ARG A 937 -0.34 -8.26 -14.17
C ARG A 937 -0.68 -7.26 -13.07
N TRP A 938 0.33 -6.74 -12.37
CA TRP A 938 0.15 -5.90 -11.18
C TRP A 938 0.26 -4.38 -11.44
N LEU A 939 0.70 -3.96 -12.64
CA LEU A 939 0.83 -2.54 -12.99
C LEU A 939 -0.45 -1.74 -12.75
N ARG A 940 -1.62 -2.31 -13.09
CA ARG A 940 -2.94 -1.74 -12.77
C ARG A 940 -3.44 -2.25 -11.41
N LEU A 941 -2.72 -1.90 -10.33
CA LEU A 941 -2.93 -2.45 -8.99
C LEU A 941 -4.38 -2.34 -8.51
N PHE A 942 -5.01 -1.17 -8.65
CA PHE A 942 -6.41 -0.97 -8.22
C PHE A 942 -7.37 -1.93 -8.93
N GLU A 943 -7.25 -2.07 -10.26
CA GLU A 943 -8.12 -2.96 -11.04
C GLU A 943 -7.91 -4.43 -10.63
N ARG A 944 -6.66 -4.81 -10.36
CA ARG A 944 -6.31 -6.15 -9.90
C ARG A 944 -6.89 -6.44 -8.52
N LEU A 945 -6.70 -5.53 -7.56
CA LEU A 945 -7.26 -5.66 -6.21
C LEU A 945 -8.78 -5.69 -6.26
N HIS A 946 -9.40 -4.83 -7.07
CA HIS A 946 -10.85 -4.79 -7.23
C HIS A 946 -11.42 -6.12 -7.71
N LYS A 947 -10.78 -6.76 -8.69
CA LYS A 947 -11.17 -8.10 -9.12
C LYS A 947 -11.04 -9.12 -7.98
N LEU A 948 -9.94 -9.10 -7.24
CA LEU A 948 -9.69 -10.06 -6.17
C LEU A 948 -10.62 -9.90 -4.96
N THR A 949 -11.02 -8.68 -4.62
CA THR A 949 -11.95 -8.38 -3.51
C THR A 949 -13.42 -8.57 -3.93
N ALA A 950 -13.79 -8.17 -5.15
CA ALA A 950 -15.17 -8.21 -5.64
C ALA A 950 -15.74 -9.64 -5.77
N HIS A 951 -14.90 -10.65 -6.00
CA HIS A 951 -15.35 -12.06 -6.13
C HIS A 951 -16.04 -12.62 -4.88
N HIS A 952 -15.89 -11.98 -3.72
CA HIS A 952 -16.43 -12.45 -2.45
C HIS A 952 -17.78 -11.79 -2.07
N GLU A 953 -18.32 -10.88 -2.89
CA GLU A 953 -19.52 -10.09 -2.55
C GLU A 953 -20.58 -10.06 -3.68
N PRO A 954 -21.90 -10.07 -3.35
CA PRO A 954 -22.98 -10.14 -4.34
C PRO A 954 -23.04 -8.96 -5.33
N GLU A 955 -22.64 -7.75 -4.92
CA GLU A 955 -22.69 -6.53 -5.73
C GLU A 955 -21.31 -6.10 -6.28
N GLY A 956 -20.26 -6.91 -6.08
CA GLY A 956 -18.95 -6.73 -6.71
C GLY A 956 -18.24 -5.40 -6.45
N GLY A 957 -18.59 -4.66 -5.40
CA GLY A 957 -17.98 -3.37 -5.07
C GLY A 957 -18.31 -2.21 -6.01
N LEU A 958 -19.35 -2.31 -6.84
CA LEU A 958 -19.72 -1.28 -7.84
C LEU A 958 -20.81 -0.32 -7.33
N LEU A 959 -20.62 0.99 -7.52
CA LEU A 959 -21.67 1.99 -7.37
C LEU A 959 -22.49 2.14 -8.66
N THR A 960 -23.80 1.88 -8.61
CA THR A 960 -24.65 1.87 -9.82
C THR A 960 -25.40 3.18 -10.05
N GLY A 961 -25.80 3.90 -9.01
CA GLY A 961 -26.66 5.08 -9.12
C GLY A 961 -25.94 6.38 -9.50
N GLN A 962 -26.13 6.87 -10.74
CA GLN A 962 -25.59 8.16 -11.19
C GLN A 962 -26.59 9.32 -10.99
N HIS A 963 -26.12 10.46 -10.47
CA HIS A 963 -26.94 11.63 -10.14
C HIS A 963 -26.56 12.92 -10.90
N ARG A 964 -25.67 12.79 -11.89
CA ARG A 964 -25.03 13.93 -12.57
C ARG A 964 -25.59 14.16 -13.97
N MET A 965 -25.53 13.14 -14.82
CA MET A 965 -25.73 13.26 -16.25
C MET A 965 -27.22 13.17 -16.59
N HIS A 966 -27.64 13.88 -17.64
CA HIS A 966 -28.91 13.64 -18.31
C HIS A 966 -29.03 12.13 -18.65
N PRO A 967 -30.21 11.50 -18.47
CA PRO A 967 -30.38 10.05 -18.66
C PRO A 967 -29.80 9.52 -19.97
N THR A 968 -30.06 10.19 -21.11
CA THR A 968 -29.45 9.85 -22.42
C THR A 968 -27.92 9.82 -22.41
N ILE A 969 -27.26 10.78 -21.77
CA ILE A 969 -25.79 10.82 -21.68
C ILE A 969 -25.31 9.69 -20.75
N GLY A 970 -26.01 9.50 -19.63
CA GLY A 970 -25.73 8.43 -18.68
C GLY A 970 -25.85 7.04 -19.29
N GLU A 971 -26.85 6.82 -20.15
CA GLU A 971 -27.11 5.57 -20.85
C GLU A 971 -25.99 5.26 -21.84
N LEU A 972 -25.52 6.26 -22.59
CA LEU A 972 -24.39 6.11 -23.50
C LEU A 972 -23.15 5.65 -22.75
N VAL A 973 -22.85 6.28 -21.62
CA VAL A 973 -21.71 5.92 -20.77
C VAL A 973 -21.89 4.53 -20.17
N SER A 974 -23.09 4.22 -19.67
CA SER A 974 -23.45 2.95 -19.05
C SER A 974 -23.22 1.77 -19.98
N GLU A 975 -23.80 1.82 -21.17
CA GLU A 975 -23.74 0.71 -22.13
C GLU A 975 -22.34 0.51 -22.74
N VAL A 976 -21.61 1.60 -22.96
CA VAL A 976 -20.28 1.53 -23.62
C VAL A 976 -19.18 1.09 -22.65
N TYR A 977 -19.25 1.49 -21.38
CA TYR A 977 -18.14 1.32 -20.43
C TYR A 977 -18.45 0.47 -19.19
N TYR A 978 -19.72 0.31 -18.84
CA TYR A 978 -20.18 -0.35 -17.61
C TYR A 978 -21.26 -1.41 -17.87
N ASP A 979 -21.29 -1.96 -19.09
CA ASP A 979 -22.17 -3.07 -19.50
C ASP A 979 -23.67 -2.85 -19.18
N GLY A 980 -24.13 -1.59 -19.20
CA GLY A 980 -25.52 -1.22 -18.94
C GLY A 980 -25.93 -1.23 -17.46
N GLN A 981 -25.00 -1.37 -16.53
CA GLN A 981 -25.28 -1.55 -15.09
C GLN A 981 -25.63 -0.25 -14.34
N LEU A 982 -25.49 0.93 -14.95
CA LEU A 982 -25.74 2.20 -14.25
C LEU A 982 -27.23 2.56 -14.22
N GLU A 983 -27.71 2.94 -13.04
CA GLU A 983 -29.05 3.48 -12.82
C GLU A 983 -29.03 5.01 -12.89
N HIS A 984 -30.07 5.62 -13.46
CA HIS A 984 -30.11 7.07 -13.73
C HIS A 984 -31.05 7.81 -12.77
N PHE A 985 -30.57 8.22 -11.60
CA PHE A 985 -31.37 8.97 -10.61
C PHE A 985 -31.69 10.42 -11.00
N THR A 986 -31.25 10.83 -12.19
CA THR A 986 -31.62 12.07 -12.85
C THR A 986 -32.91 11.95 -13.69
N GLN A 987 -33.55 10.78 -13.74
CA GLN A 987 -34.88 10.58 -14.29
C GLN A 987 -35.93 10.40 -13.18
N ASP A 988 -37.19 10.71 -13.50
CA ASP A 988 -38.33 10.42 -12.64
C ASP A 988 -38.64 8.92 -12.61
N ALA A 989 -38.91 8.38 -11.43
CA ALA A 989 -39.09 6.93 -11.24
C ALA A 989 -40.35 6.38 -11.92
N THR A 990 -41.36 7.22 -12.18
CA THR A 990 -42.65 6.79 -12.73
C THR A 990 -42.77 7.07 -14.22
N THR A 991 -42.35 8.25 -14.65
CA THR A 991 -42.49 8.72 -16.04
C THR A 991 -41.26 8.41 -16.88
N LEU A 992 -40.13 8.05 -16.26
CA LEU A 992 -38.80 7.93 -16.88
C LEU A 992 -38.33 9.24 -17.56
N ALA A 993 -39.06 10.34 -17.35
CA ALA A 993 -38.72 11.63 -17.91
C ALA A 993 -37.51 12.23 -17.19
N PRO A 994 -36.65 12.98 -17.89
CA PRO A 994 -35.53 13.67 -17.26
C PRO A 994 -36.01 14.70 -16.23
N LYS A 995 -35.39 14.75 -15.04
CA LYS A 995 -35.73 15.72 -13.98
C LYS A 995 -35.46 17.16 -14.42
N PRO A 996 -36.25 18.16 -13.97
CA PRO A 996 -36.09 19.56 -14.40
C PRO A 996 -34.67 20.13 -14.24
N LYS A 997 -33.95 19.73 -13.17
CA LYS A 997 -32.58 20.22 -12.88
C LYS A 997 -31.53 19.87 -13.93
N ILE A 998 -31.74 18.83 -14.74
CA ILE A 998 -30.81 18.41 -15.80
C ILE A 998 -31.31 18.79 -17.20
N LEU A 999 -32.42 19.51 -17.29
CA LEU A 999 -32.89 20.04 -18.57
C LEU A 999 -32.10 21.29 -18.93
N HIS A 1000 -31.64 21.33 -20.18
CA HIS A 1000 -30.91 22.47 -20.70
C HIS A 1000 -31.84 23.63 -21.12
N ASN A 1001 -33.15 23.41 -21.32
CA ASN A 1001 -34.13 24.43 -21.75
C ASN A 1001 -33.69 25.27 -22.97
N LEU A 1002 -33.17 24.60 -24.00
CA LEU A 1002 -32.84 25.28 -25.25
C LEU A 1002 -34.12 25.79 -25.94
N ILE A 1003 -34.09 27.02 -26.42
CA ILE A 1003 -35.15 27.66 -27.20
C ILE A 1003 -34.87 27.53 -28.69
N THR A 1004 -33.66 27.84 -29.16
CA THR A 1004 -33.28 27.72 -30.57
C THR A 1004 -31.94 27.00 -30.73
N PRO A 1005 -31.75 26.20 -31.80
CA PRO A 1005 -32.75 25.78 -32.80
C PRO A 1005 -33.81 24.82 -32.25
N ASP A 1006 -35.03 24.86 -32.80
CA ASP A 1006 -36.18 24.06 -32.34
C ASP A 1006 -35.91 22.54 -32.43
N GLU A 1007 -35.14 22.14 -33.43
CA GLU A 1007 -34.76 20.74 -33.68
C GLU A 1007 -33.89 20.16 -32.56
N LEU A 1008 -33.25 20.99 -31.73
CA LEU A 1008 -32.38 20.51 -30.64
C LEU A 1008 -33.10 20.49 -29.27
N ARG A 1009 -34.38 20.89 -29.23
CA ARG A 1009 -35.15 20.95 -27.96
C ARG A 1009 -35.31 19.56 -27.36
N GLY A 1010 -34.94 19.44 -26.08
CA GLY A 1010 -35.04 18.19 -25.32
C GLY A 1010 -34.00 17.12 -25.70
N ARG A 1011 -33.06 17.41 -26.60
CA ARG A 1011 -32.01 16.48 -27.03
C ARG A 1011 -30.71 16.76 -26.29
N ALA A 1012 -30.27 15.81 -25.47
CA ALA A 1012 -29.08 15.96 -24.64
C ALA A 1012 -27.76 15.62 -25.36
N VAL A 1013 -27.82 15.00 -26.55
CA VAL A 1013 -26.64 14.63 -27.35
C VAL A 1013 -26.78 15.17 -28.77
N VAL A 1014 -25.80 15.99 -29.16
CA VAL A 1014 -25.72 16.62 -30.49
C VAL A 1014 -24.38 16.27 -31.13
N TRP A 1015 -24.42 15.83 -32.39
CA TRP A 1015 -23.23 15.68 -33.22
C TRP A 1015 -23.21 16.77 -34.30
N LEU A 1016 -22.27 17.71 -34.22
CA LEU A 1016 -21.99 18.70 -35.24
C LEU A 1016 -21.03 18.08 -36.27
N ASP A 1017 -21.58 17.75 -37.43
CA ASP A 1017 -20.97 16.86 -38.39
C ASP A 1017 -20.21 17.59 -39.50
N LEU A 1018 -18.94 17.22 -39.67
CA LEU A 1018 -18.10 17.71 -40.76
C LEU A 1018 -17.98 16.68 -41.89
N PRO A 1019 -18.01 17.08 -43.16
CA PRO A 1019 -17.87 16.15 -44.29
C PRO A 1019 -16.48 15.50 -44.31
N ALA A 1020 -16.41 14.16 -44.30
CA ALA A 1020 -15.13 13.42 -44.34
C ALA A 1020 -14.31 13.69 -45.62
N ASP A 1021 -14.99 13.83 -46.75
CA ASP A 1021 -14.34 13.92 -48.06
C ASP A 1021 -13.88 15.34 -48.42
N ASP A 1022 -14.25 16.37 -47.65
CA ASP A 1022 -13.86 17.76 -47.91
C ASP A 1022 -12.42 18.03 -47.40
N PRO A 1023 -11.46 18.33 -48.29
CA PRO A 1023 -10.08 18.60 -47.88
C PRO A 1023 -9.93 19.73 -46.87
N ARG A 1024 -10.86 20.70 -46.84
CA ARG A 1024 -10.83 21.84 -45.89
C ARG A 1024 -11.06 21.41 -44.45
N THR A 1025 -11.64 20.25 -44.23
CA THR A 1025 -12.01 19.73 -42.90
C THR A 1025 -10.97 18.78 -42.31
N ARG A 1026 -9.88 18.51 -43.03
CA ARG A 1026 -8.79 17.65 -42.60
C ARG A 1026 -7.99 18.29 -41.47
N GLU A 1027 -7.43 17.47 -40.57
CA GLU A 1027 -6.56 18.00 -39.54
C GLU A 1027 -5.25 18.57 -40.10
N ILE A 1028 -4.73 19.60 -39.42
CA ILE A 1028 -3.40 20.16 -39.64
C ILE A 1028 -2.46 19.50 -38.61
N ALA A 1029 -1.34 18.94 -39.07
CA ALA A 1029 -0.49 18.05 -38.28
C ALA A 1029 0.86 18.63 -37.80
N THR A 1030 1.06 19.95 -37.77
CA THR A 1030 2.38 20.56 -37.49
C THR A 1030 2.34 21.67 -36.43
N PRO A 1031 3.10 21.58 -35.31
CA PRO A 1031 3.79 20.40 -34.75
C PRO A 1031 2.85 19.44 -33.98
N LYS A 1032 1.55 19.76 -33.87
CA LYS A 1032 0.50 18.95 -33.21
C LYS A 1032 -0.82 19.08 -33.96
N TYR A 1033 -1.73 18.13 -33.72
CA TYR A 1033 -3.03 18.09 -34.40
C TYR A 1033 -3.95 19.23 -33.99
N ARG A 1034 -4.51 19.92 -34.98
CA ARG A 1034 -5.61 20.89 -34.84
C ARG A 1034 -6.57 20.80 -36.02
N SER A 1035 -7.82 21.21 -35.82
CA SER A 1035 -8.81 21.35 -36.90
C SER A 1035 -9.41 22.75 -36.85
N GLU A 1036 -9.06 23.56 -37.85
CA GLU A 1036 -9.59 24.92 -37.99
C GLU A 1036 -11.08 24.90 -38.39
N ALA A 1037 -11.48 23.90 -39.18
CA ALA A 1037 -12.86 23.70 -39.60
C ALA A 1037 -13.77 23.36 -38.41
N GLU A 1038 -13.34 22.48 -37.50
CA GLU A 1038 -14.13 22.17 -36.29
C GLU A 1038 -14.27 23.40 -35.39
N ALA A 1039 -13.21 24.17 -35.20
CA ALA A 1039 -13.25 25.40 -34.41
C ALA A 1039 -14.18 26.45 -35.03
N HIS A 1040 -14.19 26.56 -36.36
CA HIS A 1040 -15.11 27.43 -37.09
C HIS A 1040 -16.57 26.95 -37.00
N ALA A 1041 -16.81 25.65 -37.21
CA ALA A 1041 -18.13 25.06 -37.08
C ALA A 1041 -18.70 25.26 -35.68
N LEU A 1042 -17.88 25.05 -34.64
CA LEU A 1042 -18.29 25.26 -33.25
C LEU A 1042 -18.61 26.73 -32.94
N ASP A 1043 -17.79 27.67 -33.40
CA ASP A 1043 -18.06 29.13 -33.31
C ASP A 1043 -19.46 29.48 -33.85
N ARG A 1044 -19.72 29.06 -35.10
CA ARG A 1044 -21.00 29.31 -35.79
C ARG A 1044 -22.15 28.65 -35.05
N PHE A 1045 -21.99 27.39 -34.66
CA PHE A 1045 -23.02 26.62 -33.98
C PHE A 1045 -23.39 27.23 -32.63
N LEU A 1046 -22.41 27.58 -31.78
CA LEU A 1046 -22.66 28.23 -30.48
C LEU A 1046 -23.41 29.55 -30.63
N ARG A 1047 -23.17 30.31 -31.71
CA ARG A 1047 -23.91 31.53 -32.03
C ARG A 1047 -25.36 31.29 -32.44
N THR A 1048 -25.76 30.07 -32.76
CA THR A 1048 -27.18 29.75 -33.07
C THR A 1048 -27.99 29.38 -31.84
N LEU A 1049 -27.32 28.94 -30.76
CA LEU A 1049 -27.98 28.44 -29.56
C LEU A 1049 -28.64 29.57 -28.78
N ARG A 1050 -29.83 29.36 -28.21
CA ARG A 1050 -30.41 30.23 -27.19
C ARG A 1050 -30.98 29.38 -26.08
N PHE A 1051 -30.62 29.66 -24.84
CA PHE A 1051 -31.16 28.98 -23.66
C PHE A 1051 -32.18 29.87 -22.95
N GLY A 1052 -33.26 29.27 -22.47
CA GLY A 1052 -34.37 29.95 -21.78
C GLY A 1052 -34.23 29.97 -20.26
N ASN A 1053 -33.02 29.75 -19.74
CA ASN A 1053 -32.77 29.61 -18.31
C ASN A 1053 -32.71 30.99 -17.63
N PRO A 1054 -33.14 31.09 -16.36
CA PRO A 1054 -32.99 32.33 -15.59
C PRO A 1054 -31.53 32.74 -15.39
N GLU A 1055 -30.66 31.76 -15.19
CA GLU A 1055 -29.22 31.93 -15.05
C GLU A 1055 -28.50 31.29 -16.24
N PRO A 1056 -27.39 31.90 -16.73
CA PRO A 1056 -26.64 31.36 -17.86
C PRO A 1056 -25.98 30.03 -17.48
N LEU A 1057 -25.96 29.09 -18.43
CA LEU A 1057 -25.39 27.76 -18.23
C LEU A 1057 -23.87 27.76 -18.42
N GLU A 1058 -23.17 26.94 -17.63
CA GLU A 1058 -21.73 26.78 -17.74
C GLU A 1058 -21.33 25.96 -18.98
N LEU A 1059 -20.45 26.51 -19.81
CA LEU A 1059 -19.89 25.89 -21.02
C LEU A 1059 -18.40 25.58 -20.84
N ALA A 1060 -18.04 24.31 -21.01
CA ALA A 1060 -16.64 23.90 -21.19
C ALA A 1060 -16.41 23.32 -22.59
N VAL A 1061 -15.37 23.80 -23.26
CA VAL A 1061 -14.91 23.30 -24.55
C VAL A 1061 -13.66 22.44 -24.34
N LEU A 1062 -13.78 21.16 -24.72
CA LEU A 1062 -12.76 20.15 -24.54
C LEU A 1062 -12.16 19.72 -25.87
N SER A 1063 -10.87 19.39 -25.87
CA SER A 1063 -10.27 18.63 -26.97
C SER A 1063 -9.18 17.69 -26.45
N PRO A 1064 -8.98 16.51 -27.09
CA PRO A 1064 -7.81 15.66 -26.85
C PRO A 1064 -6.47 16.36 -27.03
N TYR A 1065 -6.40 17.37 -27.90
CA TYR A 1065 -5.14 17.94 -28.38
C TYR A 1065 -4.91 19.34 -27.83
N ALA A 1066 -3.80 19.53 -27.09
CA ALA A 1066 -3.45 20.82 -26.49
C ALA A 1066 -3.36 21.97 -27.52
N GLN A 1067 -2.89 21.68 -28.74
CA GLN A 1067 -2.81 22.67 -29.81
C GLN A 1067 -4.19 23.11 -30.31
N GLN A 1068 -5.17 22.18 -30.35
CA GLN A 1068 -6.55 22.52 -30.65
C GLN A 1068 -7.16 23.38 -29.53
N VAL A 1069 -6.88 23.06 -28.26
CA VAL A 1069 -7.32 23.88 -27.12
C VAL A 1069 -6.75 25.29 -27.21
N ALA A 1070 -5.45 25.43 -27.50
CA ALA A 1070 -4.81 26.72 -27.68
C ALA A 1070 -5.41 27.52 -28.85
N TYR A 1071 -5.71 26.85 -29.97
CA TYR A 1071 -6.35 27.46 -31.13
C TYR A 1071 -7.78 27.91 -30.84
N LEU A 1072 -8.60 27.04 -30.24
CA LEU A 1072 -9.96 27.36 -29.80
C LEU A 1072 -9.96 28.53 -28.82
N ARG A 1073 -9.04 28.54 -27.84
CA ARG A 1073 -8.88 29.65 -26.90
C ARG A 1073 -8.55 30.95 -27.62
N LYS A 1074 -7.65 30.94 -28.61
CA LYS A 1074 -7.31 32.14 -29.38
C LYS A 1074 -8.50 32.68 -30.18
N ARG A 1075 -9.33 31.78 -30.73
CA ARG A 1075 -10.46 32.14 -31.59
C ARG A 1075 -11.72 32.53 -30.81
N LEU A 1076 -12.05 31.77 -29.76
CA LEU A 1076 -13.30 31.85 -29.01
C LEU A 1076 -13.13 32.48 -27.62
N GLY A 1077 -11.90 32.68 -27.15
CA GLY A 1077 -11.62 33.32 -25.86
C GLY A 1077 -11.63 34.85 -25.88
N THR A 1078 -12.25 35.48 -26.88
CA THR A 1078 -12.30 36.95 -27.00
C THR A 1078 -13.39 37.54 -26.11
N ALA A 1079 -13.23 38.81 -25.70
CA ALA A 1079 -14.27 39.51 -24.93
C ALA A 1079 -15.59 39.59 -25.71
N GLU A 1080 -15.52 39.89 -27.01
CA GLU A 1080 -16.68 39.93 -27.90
C GLU A 1080 -17.43 38.58 -27.94
N PHE A 1081 -16.72 37.46 -28.06
CA PHE A 1081 -17.37 36.15 -28.08
C PHE A 1081 -18.06 35.82 -26.76
N ARG A 1082 -17.51 36.28 -25.63
CA ARG A 1082 -18.12 36.08 -24.31
C ARG A 1082 -19.42 36.86 -24.14
N GLU A 1083 -19.48 38.09 -24.64
CA GLU A 1083 -20.73 38.85 -24.68
C GLU A 1083 -21.79 38.12 -25.52
N VAL A 1084 -21.37 37.54 -26.64
CA VAL A 1084 -22.25 36.70 -27.45
C VAL A 1084 -22.71 35.47 -26.67
N LEU A 1085 -21.83 34.74 -25.99
CA LEU A 1085 -22.23 33.59 -25.16
C LEU A 1085 -23.24 34.00 -24.06
N LEU A 1086 -23.01 35.12 -23.37
CA LEU A 1086 -23.89 35.64 -22.33
C LEU A 1086 -25.30 35.94 -22.89
N ASP A 1087 -25.37 36.64 -24.02
CA ASP A 1087 -26.63 36.89 -24.73
C ASP A 1087 -27.31 35.56 -25.14
N ARG A 1088 -26.54 34.49 -25.36
CA ARG A 1088 -27.04 33.14 -25.69
C ARG A 1088 -27.47 32.35 -24.46
N GLY A 1089 -27.24 32.86 -23.25
CA GLY A 1089 -27.52 32.17 -21.98
C GLY A 1089 -26.40 31.19 -21.58
N LEU A 1090 -25.15 31.47 -21.97
CA LEU A 1090 -23.97 30.65 -21.68
C LEU A 1090 -22.87 31.48 -21.01
N VAL A 1091 -22.09 30.84 -20.13
CA VAL A 1091 -20.88 31.40 -19.53
C VAL A 1091 -19.71 30.41 -19.63
N PRO A 1092 -18.48 30.87 -19.91
CA PRO A 1092 -17.32 29.97 -19.90
C PRO A 1092 -17.08 29.35 -18.52
N ALA A 1093 -16.76 28.06 -18.49
CA ALA A 1093 -16.45 27.34 -17.26
C ALA A 1093 -15.19 27.88 -16.57
N ALA A 1094 -15.25 28.05 -15.25
CA ALA A 1094 -14.15 28.60 -14.47
C ALA A 1094 -12.91 27.69 -14.53
N ASN A 1095 -11.70 28.27 -14.53
CA ASN A 1095 -10.49 27.46 -14.49
C ASN A 1095 -10.27 26.88 -13.08
N PRO A 1096 -10.31 25.55 -12.89
CA PRO A 1096 -10.23 24.91 -11.56
C PRO A 1096 -8.87 25.08 -10.87
N GLN A 1097 -7.82 25.44 -11.63
CA GLN A 1097 -6.45 25.53 -11.12
C GLN A 1097 -6.05 26.94 -10.66
N LYS A 1098 -6.94 27.92 -10.75
CA LYS A 1098 -6.64 29.33 -10.42
C LYS A 1098 -7.49 29.82 -9.24
N SER A 1099 -6.85 30.55 -8.33
CA SER A 1099 -7.51 31.12 -7.16
C SER A 1099 -8.38 32.33 -7.54
N PRO A 1100 -9.48 32.62 -6.81
CA PRO A 1100 -10.39 33.74 -7.11
C PRO A 1100 -9.73 35.13 -7.13
N SER A 1101 -8.53 35.27 -6.54
CA SER A 1101 -7.76 36.51 -6.40
C SER A 1101 -7.08 37.01 -7.68
N ASP A 1102 -6.97 36.19 -8.73
CA ASP A 1102 -6.31 36.56 -9.99
C ASP A 1102 -7.28 37.29 -10.95
N GLY A 1103 -7.68 38.50 -10.58
CA GLY A 1103 -8.74 39.28 -11.25
C GLY A 1103 -8.47 39.65 -12.71
N GLU A 1104 -7.20 39.75 -13.15
CA GLU A 1104 -6.85 40.23 -14.50
C GLU A 1104 -6.74 39.12 -15.57
N ARG A 1105 -6.70 37.83 -15.18
CA ARG A 1105 -6.44 36.70 -16.10
C ARG A 1105 -7.66 35.85 -16.45
N ARG A 1106 -8.88 36.33 -16.13
CA ARG A 1106 -10.16 35.67 -16.44
C ARG A 1106 -10.46 35.54 -17.93
N MET A 1107 -9.66 36.15 -18.82
CA MET A 1107 -9.87 36.12 -20.28
C MET A 1107 -9.66 34.73 -20.95
N HIS A 1108 -9.20 33.72 -20.19
CA HIS A 1108 -8.80 32.41 -20.74
C HIS A 1108 -9.58 31.19 -20.19
N ASP A 1109 -10.66 31.42 -19.45
CA ASP A 1109 -11.53 30.39 -18.88
C ASP A 1109 -12.42 29.71 -19.95
N GLY A 1110 -12.79 28.45 -19.74
CA GLY A 1110 -13.69 27.66 -20.60
C GLY A 1110 -13.07 26.65 -21.57
N PHE A 1111 -11.73 26.62 -21.75
CA PHE A 1111 -11.07 25.77 -22.76
C PHE A 1111 -10.01 24.85 -22.15
N PHE A 1112 -10.20 23.54 -22.27
CA PHE A 1112 -9.44 22.55 -21.51
C PHE A 1112 -9.06 21.30 -22.32
N THR A 1113 -7.96 20.64 -21.96
CA THR A 1113 -7.72 19.26 -22.38
C THR A 1113 -8.48 18.30 -21.47
N VAL A 1114 -8.61 17.04 -21.90
CA VAL A 1114 -9.22 15.95 -21.11
C VAL A 1114 -8.58 15.84 -19.73
N ASP A 1115 -7.25 15.87 -19.68
CA ASP A 1115 -6.49 15.72 -18.45
C ASP A 1115 -6.65 16.94 -17.52
N SER A 1116 -6.69 18.18 -18.06
CA SER A 1116 -6.83 19.39 -17.24
C SER A 1116 -8.25 19.61 -16.70
N PHE A 1117 -9.28 19.10 -17.38
CA PHE A 1117 -10.68 19.21 -16.94
C PHE A 1117 -11.12 18.05 -16.03
N GLN A 1118 -10.20 17.14 -15.71
CA GLN A 1118 -10.48 15.98 -14.90
C GLN A 1118 -10.97 16.35 -13.49
N GLY A 1119 -11.98 15.63 -13.00
CA GLY A 1119 -12.62 15.89 -11.71
C GLY A 1119 -13.69 16.98 -11.76
N ASN A 1120 -13.69 17.81 -12.81
CA ASN A 1120 -14.68 18.85 -13.05
C ASN A 1120 -15.82 18.33 -13.93
N GLN A 1121 -16.83 19.17 -14.08
CA GLN A 1121 -18.06 18.94 -14.85
C GLN A 1121 -18.58 20.32 -15.31
N ALA A 1122 -19.41 20.35 -16.34
CA ALA A 1122 -20.14 21.56 -16.73
C ALA A 1122 -21.52 21.19 -17.25
N GLU A 1123 -22.43 22.16 -17.23
CA GLU A 1123 -23.80 21.96 -17.71
C GLU A 1123 -23.85 21.67 -19.21
N VAL A 1124 -23.01 22.37 -19.98
CA VAL A 1124 -22.81 22.16 -21.42
C VAL A 1124 -21.34 21.83 -21.71
N ILE A 1125 -21.11 20.72 -22.41
CA ILE A 1125 -19.77 20.34 -22.88
C ILE A 1125 -19.75 20.27 -24.40
N ALA A 1126 -18.80 20.96 -25.02
CA ALA A 1126 -18.49 20.82 -26.44
C ALA A 1126 -17.13 20.16 -26.63
N ILE A 1127 -17.04 19.11 -27.46
CA ILE A 1127 -15.83 18.32 -27.67
C ILE A 1127 -15.41 18.43 -29.14
N SER A 1128 -14.22 18.99 -29.39
CA SER A 1128 -13.59 18.98 -30.71
C SER A 1128 -12.69 17.76 -30.84
N LEU A 1129 -13.07 16.84 -31.74
CA LEU A 1129 -12.43 15.53 -31.94
C LEU A 1129 -11.18 15.61 -32.83
N VAL A 1130 -11.06 16.64 -33.65
CA VAL A 1130 -9.95 17.01 -34.54
C VAL A 1130 -9.71 16.07 -35.73
N ARG A 1131 -9.82 14.76 -35.53
CA ARG A 1131 -9.32 13.76 -36.48
C ARG A 1131 -10.24 13.60 -37.68
N ASN A 1132 -9.68 13.80 -38.88
CA ASN A 1132 -10.32 13.56 -40.16
C ASN A 1132 -9.23 13.38 -41.27
N ASN A 1133 -8.72 12.16 -41.40
CA ASN A 1133 -7.62 11.82 -42.31
C ASN A 1133 -7.92 10.60 -43.20
N GLN A 1134 -6.99 10.32 -44.11
CA GLN A 1134 -7.07 9.20 -45.05
C GLN A 1134 -6.25 7.97 -44.62
N LYS A 1135 -5.93 7.82 -43.32
CA LYS A 1135 -5.21 6.64 -42.83
C LYS A 1135 -6.11 5.40 -42.84
N GLN A 1136 -5.50 4.22 -42.81
CA GLN A 1136 -6.22 2.96 -42.72
C GLN A 1136 -7.15 2.93 -41.49
N PRO A 1137 -8.27 2.18 -41.56
CA PRO A 1137 -9.15 2.00 -40.40
C PRO A 1137 -8.37 1.58 -39.15
N SER A 1138 -8.77 2.07 -37.98
CA SER A 1138 -8.06 2.00 -36.68
C SER A 1138 -6.90 3.01 -36.52
N ASP A 1139 -6.00 3.14 -37.49
CA ASP A 1139 -4.77 3.95 -37.35
C ASP A 1139 -5.03 5.47 -37.40
N GLY A 1140 -6.19 5.88 -37.93
CA GLY A 1140 -6.55 7.29 -38.11
C GLY A 1140 -6.95 8.03 -36.83
N LEU A 1141 -7.35 7.30 -35.78
CA LEU A 1141 -8.00 7.84 -34.57
C LEU A 1141 -7.02 8.48 -33.57
N GLY A 1142 -5.77 8.03 -33.52
CA GLY A 1142 -4.77 8.52 -32.54
C GLY A 1142 -5.28 8.45 -31.09
N PHE A 1143 -5.20 9.57 -30.36
CA PHE A 1143 -5.60 9.69 -28.95
C PHE A 1143 -7.03 9.22 -28.64
N LEU A 1144 -7.94 9.32 -29.61
CA LEU A 1144 -9.34 8.94 -29.44
C LEU A 1144 -9.55 7.42 -29.31
N SER A 1145 -8.54 6.62 -29.65
CA SER A 1145 -8.54 5.16 -29.48
C SER A 1145 -8.45 4.72 -28.01
N HIS A 1146 -8.11 5.61 -27.08
CA HIS A 1146 -8.00 5.27 -25.65
C HIS A 1146 -9.38 5.31 -24.96
N PRO A 1147 -9.91 4.14 -24.52
CA PRO A 1147 -11.27 4.07 -23.95
C PRO A 1147 -11.44 4.93 -22.71
N GLN A 1148 -10.45 4.97 -21.82
CA GLN A 1148 -10.50 5.71 -20.57
C GLN A 1148 -10.64 7.22 -20.79
N ARG A 1149 -9.89 7.76 -21.76
CA ARG A 1149 -9.90 9.19 -22.10
C ARG A 1149 -11.22 9.58 -22.77
N MET A 1150 -11.76 8.72 -23.63
CA MET A 1150 -13.07 8.92 -24.25
C MET A 1150 -14.21 8.88 -23.22
N ASN A 1151 -14.20 7.92 -22.30
CA ASN A 1151 -15.17 7.86 -21.20
C ASN A 1151 -15.16 9.16 -20.39
N VAL A 1152 -13.97 9.64 -20.05
CA VAL A 1152 -13.77 10.89 -19.31
C VAL A 1152 -14.22 12.12 -20.10
N LEU A 1153 -14.14 12.11 -21.42
CA LEU A 1153 -14.59 13.21 -22.28
C LEU A 1153 -16.12 13.34 -22.26
N ILE A 1154 -16.83 12.23 -22.55
CA ILE A 1154 -18.29 12.26 -22.71
C ILE A 1154 -19.06 12.34 -21.39
N SER A 1155 -18.45 11.92 -20.28
CA SER A 1155 -19.09 11.90 -18.94
C SER A 1155 -18.99 13.21 -18.14
N ARG A 1156 -18.49 14.29 -18.75
CA ARG A 1156 -18.34 15.63 -18.11
C ARG A 1156 -19.58 16.50 -18.24
N ALA A 1157 -20.46 16.17 -19.18
CA ALA A 1157 -21.66 16.92 -19.47
C ALA A 1157 -22.79 16.57 -18.50
N GLU A 1158 -23.40 17.58 -17.87
CA GLU A 1158 -24.59 17.35 -17.05
C GLU A 1158 -25.88 17.39 -17.89
N ARG A 1159 -26.03 18.38 -18.77
CA ARG A 1159 -27.29 18.66 -19.47
C ARG A 1159 -27.22 18.48 -20.98
N LEU A 1160 -26.14 18.94 -21.62
CA LEU A 1160 -25.97 18.90 -23.07
C LEU A 1160 -24.53 18.54 -23.46
N LEU A 1161 -24.39 17.50 -24.28
CA LEU A 1161 -23.14 17.07 -24.89
C LEU A 1161 -23.14 17.38 -26.39
N ILE A 1162 -22.16 18.18 -26.84
CA ILE A 1162 -21.95 18.54 -28.25
C ILE A 1162 -20.64 17.89 -28.71
N LEU A 1163 -20.72 16.98 -29.67
CA LEU A 1163 -19.57 16.35 -30.33
C LEU A 1163 -19.33 17.04 -31.66
N VAL A 1164 -18.10 17.49 -31.92
CA VAL A 1164 -17.72 18.17 -33.17
C VAL A 1164 -16.68 17.32 -33.89
N GLY A 1165 -17.00 16.85 -35.09
CA GLY A 1165 -16.10 16.01 -35.88
C GLY A 1165 -16.80 15.37 -37.08
N SER A 1166 -16.07 14.58 -37.85
CA SER A 1166 -16.59 13.88 -39.02
C SER A 1166 -17.18 12.51 -38.66
N TRP A 1167 -18.50 12.37 -38.73
CA TRP A 1167 -19.19 11.12 -38.40
C TRP A 1167 -18.78 9.97 -39.32
N ASP A 1168 -18.71 10.24 -40.62
CA ASP A 1168 -18.41 9.20 -41.62
C ASP A 1168 -16.96 8.70 -41.48
N PHE A 1169 -16.02 9.60 -41.13
CA PHE A 1169 -14.65 9.20 -40.78
C PHE A 1169 -14.65 8.29 -39.54
N PHE A 1170 -15.31 8.69 -38.46
CA PHE A 1170 -15.35 7.90 -37.22
C PHE A 1170 -15.95 6.52 -37.43
N ARG A 1171 -17.08 6.43 -38.14
CA ARG A 1171 -17.75 5.16 -38.45
C ARG A 1171 -16.87 4.24 -39.30
N ALA A 1172 -16.18 4.79 -40.31
CA ALA A 1172 -15.26 4.02 -41.14
C ALA A 1172 -14.09 3.42 -40.33
N GLN A 1173 -13.59 4.14 -39.32
CA GLN A 1173 -12.47 3.68 -38.48
C GLN A 1173 -12.81 2.45 -37.63
N VAL A 1174 -14.10 2.21 -37.33
CA VAL A 1174 -14.53 1.12 -36.40
C VAL A 1174 -15.44 0.08 -37.05
N ALA A 1175 -15.75 0.22 -38.34
CA ALA A 1175 -16.67 -0.67 -39.05
C ALA A 1175 -16.26 -2.16 -38.97
N HIS A 1176 -14.96 -2.45 -38.96
CA HIS A 1176 -14.39 -3.80 -38.95
C HIS A 1176 -14.16 -4.37 -37.54
N VAL A 1177 -14.38 -3.58 -36.49
CA VAL A 1177 -14.08 -3.96 -35.10
C VAL A 1177 -15.14 -4.95 -34.58
N SER A 1178 -14.74 -6.03 -33.91
CA SER A 1178 -15.72 -6.96 -33.32
C SER A 1178 -16.46 -6.33 -32.13
N ARG A 1179 -17.76 -6.63 -32.03
CA ARG A 1179 -18.62 -6.22 -30.91
C ARG A 1179 -18.63 -7.24 -29.76
N ASN A 1180 -18.11 -8.45 -29.99
CA ASN A 1180 -18.11 -9.52 -29.01
C ASN A 1180 -17.20 -9.15 -27.81
N PRO A 1181 -17.69 -9.15 -26.56
CA PRO A 1181 -16.87 -8.92 -25.37
C PRO A 1181 -15.69 -9.91 -25.24
N ASP A 1182 -15.81 -11.14 -25.74
CA ASP A 1182 -14.76 -12.16 -25.65
C ASP A 1182 -13.60 -11.94 -26.64
N GLN A 1183 -13.78 -11.05 -27.62
CA GLN A 1183 -12.75 -10.68 -28.58
C GLN A 1183 -12.13 -9.35 -28.19
N SER A 1184 -10.91 -9.38 -27.63
CA SER A 1184 -10.21 -8.19 -27.15
C SER A 1184 -9.80 -7.28 -28.31
N SER A 1185 -10.62 -6.28 -28.64
CA SER A 1185 -10.23 -5.16 -29.49
C SER A 1185 -10.23 -3.86 -28.67
N GLY A 1186 -9.12 -3.14 -28.69
CA GLY A 1186 -8.98 -1.85 -28.01
C GLY A 1186 -10.04 -0.81 -28.43
N LEU A 1187 -10.64 -0.98 -29.60
CA LEU A 1187 -11.62 -0.04 -30.19
C LEU A 1187 -13.09 -0.46 -30.01
N ARG A 1188 -13.39 -1.57 -29.30
CA ARG A 1188 -14.77 -2.06 -29.10
C ARG A 1188 -15.70 -0.98 -28.56
N HIS A 1189 -15.21 -0.16 -27.64
CA HIS A 1189 -15.98 0.94 -27.05
C HIS A 1189 -16.47 1.97 -28.07
N LEU A 1190 -15.64 2.33 -29.06
CA LEU A 1190 -16.05 3.25 -30.12
C LEU A 1190 -17.06 2.59 -31.07
N ALA A 1191 -16.89 1.31 -31.37
CA ALA A 1191 -17.85 0.55 -32.16
C ALA A 1191 -19.24 0.54 -31.52
N LEU A 1192 -19.32 0.23 -30.21
CA LEU A 1192 -20.56 0.29 -29.44
C LEU A 1192 -21.16 1.70 -29.41
N MET A 1193 -20.33 2.72 -29.16
CA MET A 1193 -20.76 4.12 -29.17
C MET A 1193 -21.36 4.53 -30.52
N THR A 1194 -20.75 4.07 -31.62
CA THR A 1194 -21.22 4.38 -32.99
C THR A 1194 -22.55 3.71 -33.27
N ASP A 1195 -22.66 2.41 -32.95
CA ASP A 1195 -23.89 1.64 -33.13
C ASP A 1195 -25.05 2.27 -32.33
N ARG A 1196 -24.79 2.75 -31.10
CA ARG A 1196 -25.81 3.43 -30.27
C ARG A 1196 -26.22 4.78 -30.80
N LEU A 1197 -25.26 5.63 -31.16
CA LEU A 1197 -25.56 6.95 -31.71
C LEU A 1197 -26.31 6.83 -33.05
N GLU A 1198 -25.97 5.85 -33.90
CA GLU A 1198 -26.70 5.59 -35.15
C GLU A 1198 -28.18 5.24 -34.89
N SER A 1199 -28.46 4.38 -33.90
CA SER A 1199 -29.83 4.08 -33.45
C SER A 1199 -30.54 5.33 -32.94
N TRP A 1200 -29.87 6.14 -32.11
CA TRP A 1200 -30.47 7.33 -31.51
C TRP A 1200 -30.73 8.46 -32.49
N PHE A 1201 -29.94 8.57 -33.55
CA PHE A 1201 -30.23 9.48 -34.65
C PHE A 1201 -31.51 9.06 -35.39
N ALA A 1202 -31.72 7.76 -35.60
CA ALA A 1202 -32.94 7.23 -36.22
C ALA A 1202 -34.17 7.38 -35.31
N GLU A 1203 -34.01 7.17 -34.00
CA GLU A 1203 -35.07 7.31 -32.98
C GLU A 1203 -35.36 8.78 -32.59
N GLY A 1204 -34.49 9.73 -33.00
CA GLY A 1204 -34.61 11.15 -32.65
C GLY A 1204 -34.18 11.50 -31.22
N LYS A 1205 -33.56 10.57 -30.50
CA LYS A 1205 -33.02 10.70 -29.13
C LYS A 1205 -31.70 11.48 -29.09
N ALA A 1206 -30.93 11.42 -30.17
CA ALA A 1206 -29.79 12.27 -30.46
C ALA A 1206 -29.98 12.92 -31.84
N VAL A 1207 -29.17 13.93 -32.16
CA VAL A 1207 -29.27 14.62 -33.45
C VAL A 1207 -27.91 14.86 -34.08
N ARG A 1208 -27.84 14.59 -35.39
CA ARG A 1208 -26.71 14.92 -36.26
C ARG A 1208 -27.06 16.20 -37.03
N VAL A 1209 -26.28 17.25 -36.84
CA VAL A 1209 -26.45 18.57 -37.47
C VAL A 1209 -25.28 18.80 -38.42
N PRO A 1210 -25.51 19.06 -39.71
CA PRO A 1210 -24.43 19.42 -40.64
C PRO A 1210 -23.73 20.71 -40.19
N ALA A 1211 -22.40 20.72 -40.20
CA ALA A 1211 -21.62 21.89 -39.86
C ALA A 1211 -21.79 23.03 -40.90
N ASP A 1212 -22.08 24.25 -40.42
CA ASP A 1212 -22.04 25.45 -41.24
C ASP A 1212 -20.58 25.88 -41.48
N LEU A 1213 -20.10 25.64 -42.71
CA LEU A 1213 -18.77 26.04 -43.18
C LEU A 1213 -18.83 27.23 -44.15
N THR A 1214 -19.92 27.98 -44.15
CA THR A 1214 -20.08 29.16 -45.01
C THR A 1214 -18.99 30.19 -44.69
N ASP A 1215 -18.37 30.76 -45.72
CA ASP A 1215 -17.25 31.71 -45.63
C ASP A 1215 -15.94 31.16 -45.02
N PHE A 1216 -15.84 29.86 -44.71
CA PHE A 1216 -14.59 29.24 -44.29
C PHE A 1216 -13.61 29.09 -45.47
N ARG A 1217 -12.49 29.83 -45.41
CA ARG A 1217 -11.37 29.75 -46.37
C ARG A 1217 -10.10 29.30 -45.65
N THR A 1218 -9.41 28.31 -46.21
CA THR A 1218 -8.14 27.78 -45.67
C THR A 1218 -6.98 28.74 -45.93
N GLY A 1219 -6.00 28.81 -45.02
CA GLY A 1219 -4.73 29.51 -45.24
C GLY A 1219 -3.73 28.79 -46.16
N ILE A 1220 -4.12 27.64 -46.73
CA ILE A 1220 -3.30 26.88 -47.67
C ILE A 1220 -3.59 27.40 -49.08
N ALA A 1221 -2.73 28.29 -49.58
CA ALA A 1221 -2.75 28.72 -50.97
C ALA A 1221 -2.24 27.58 -51.87
N GLU A 1222 -3.06 27.10 -52.79
CA GLU A 1222 -2.56 26.40 -53.98
C GLU A 1222 -1.75 27.39 -54.83
N PRO A 1223 -0.56 27.00 -55.35
CA PRO A 1223 0.19 27.88 -56.22
C PRO A 1223 -0.55 27.99 -57.56
N ARG A 1224 -1.10 29.18 -57.84
CA ARG A 1224 -1.55 29.54 -59.19
C ARG A 1224 -0.33 29.54 -60.12
N GLN A 1225 -0.20 28.49 -60.92
CA GLN A 1225 0.58 28.56 -62.15
C GLN A 1225 -0.15 29.49 -63.13
N GLN A 1226 0.37 30.71 -63.29
CA GLN A 1226 0.21 31.47 -64.53
C GLN A 1226 1.56 31.53 -65.23
N PRO A 1227 1.68 31.07 -66.49
CA PRO A 1227 2.91 31.22 -67.24
C PRO A 1227 3.04 32.68 -67.65
N ALA A 1228 4.13 33.32 -67.22
CA ALA A 1228 4.51 34.63 -67.70
C ALA A 1228 4.89 34.53 -69.18
N THR A 1229 4.03 35.07 -70.05
CA THR A 1229 4.39 35.39 -71.43
C THR A 1229 5.29 36.62 -71.45
N LEU A 1230 6.45 36.44 -72.06
CA LEU A 1230 7.43 37.46 -72.46
C LEU A 1230 6.83 38.57 -73.33
N GLY A 1231 7.37 39.78 -73.17
CA GLY A 1231 7.24 40.92 -74.08
C GLY A 1231 6.74 42.15 -73.34
N GLY A 1232 7.41 43.30 -73.26
CA GLY A 1232 8.65 43.77 -73.86
C GLY A 1232 8.72 45.29 -73.63
N THR A 1233 9.94 45.82 -73.72
CA THR A 1233 10.29 47.23 -74.04
C THR A 1233 9.98 48.38 -73.05
N LEU A 1234 11.09 48.90 -72.51
CA LEU A 1234 11.58 50.30 -72.52
C LEU A 1234 10.76 51.41 -71.84
N GLY A 1235 11.44 52.14 -70.95
CA GLY A 1235 11.06 53.44 -70.40
C GLY A 1235 11.77 53.73 -69.09
#